data_AF-A0A835S6Y1-F1
#
_entry.id   AF-A0A835S6Y1-F1
#
_cell.length_a   1.000
_cell.length_b   1.000
_cell.length_c   1.000
_cell.angle_alpha   90.00
_cell.angle_beta   90.00
_cell.angle_gamma   90.00
#
_symmetry.space_group_name_H-M   'P 1'
#
loop_
_entity.id
_entity.type
_entity.pdbx_description
1 polymer ?
#
loop_
_entity_poly.entity_id
_entity_poly.type
_entity_poly.pdbx_seq_one_letter_code
_entity_poly.pdbx_strand_id
1 'polypeptide(L)'
;MAAGGSLLLLVLFSIAVAAVGFLSEEEEAQVEHFQQYLRICTSHPNPDYAGAVSFLSALASSIGLETLTFEFTPGKPLLLLSWLGSDPSLPSLLLNSHLDSVPADSSSWVHPPYAAYRDTEGRIFARGAQDDKSIAIQYIEAIRKLKARGFSPLRTIHVSLVPDEEIGGLDGHAKFVSSEEFRVLNVGFMLDEGQASPTDEFRVFYADRLPWSLIVNVEGAPGHGSKMYDGSAMEHLMECLEAVARFRDSQFDQVKAGIKAQSEVISINLVYLKAGILTPTGFVMNLQPSEAEVGFDLRLPPTENVDVLRKRIEEEWAPTSSNMSYKLTQKGPYRDIAERPLVTPTNESNPWWSVFKQAISNSGGKLGKPEILTSTTDARFLRQMGIPVLGFSPMANTPILLHDHNEFLKDTVFLNGIKVYESVISAVHRVQTEEQRFSLGFLSPGREERAYERREDTSLGDWKLKMGRKGVPEWLNSSLWSSKPYSNYLSINALETLRPDSPPRPSSTPSPSPSWSEVPPSESSSISTDPGPPRFSPEEIAHQSQIVNELSKRVINVGELRRLVCQGIPDGGRIRPTIWKLLLHYLPNGRALWAHELEKKRLQYQSFKVELLQNPSDISRRMIDKAHAISGESNSEAKGLLQRSAITDDDHPLSLLPTSVWNRFFQEAELIEQIDRDVKRTFPDMEFFSGDSCYAKSNQESLRRILIVFAKLNPEIRYVQGMNEVLAPLFYVFRNDPQEINAAHVEADTFFCFVELLSEFRVNFYKQIDNSVVGIHCTIAKLSLLLKKHDEELWRHLEYTTKVNPQFYAFRWIRLLLAREFDFLDCLNIWDTILSDPEGPQETLLRICCAMLILVRQHLLAGDFTSNLTLLQHYPVTNIGHLLHVANMLRGTLL
;
A
#
# COMPACT_ATOMS: atom_id res chain seq x y z
N MET A 1 -40.53 2.37 -76.37
CA MET A 1 -40.67 1.93 -74.96
C MET A 1 -39.29 1.59 -74.43
N ALA A 2 -38.99 2.09 -73.22
CA ALA A 2 -37.84 1.77 -72.35
C ALA A 2 -36.43 2.01 -72.94
N ALA A 3 -35.70 3.09 -72.63
CA ALA A 3 -35.25 3.64 -71.34
C ALA A 3 -34.00 2.94 -70.77
N GLY A 4 -32.96 3.75 -70.55
CA GLY A 4 -32.03 3.61 -69.43
C GLY A 4 -30.74 2.85 -69.71
N GLY A 5 -29.66 3.59 -69.99
CA GLY A 5 -28.30 3.11 -69.74
C GLY A 5 -27.26 3.50 -70.79
N SER A 6 -26.71 4.71 -70.70
CA SER A 6 -25.31 5.05 -71.06
C SER A 6 -25.09 6.57 -71.09
N LEU A 7 -25.38 7.26 -69.98
CA LEU A 7 -24.97 8.65 -69.83
C LEU A 7 -24.60 8.95 -68.36
N LEU A 8 -23.67 8.19 -67.81
CA LEU A 8 -23.03 8.51 -66.53
C LEU A 8 -21.65 7.87 -66.42
N LEU A 9 -20.76 8.13 -67.37
CA LEU A 9 -19.40 7.58 -67.34
C LEU A 9 -18.36 8.55 -67.92
N LEU A 10 -18.49 9.85 -67.59
CA LEU A 10 -17.51 10.87 -68.03
C LEU A 10 -17.46 12.17 -67.17
N VAL A 11 -17.81 12.11 -65.87
CA VAL A 11 -17.64 13.28 -64.94
C VAL A 11 -16.98 12.95 -63.59
N LEU A 12 -16.63 11.69 -63.29
CA LEU A 12 -15.95 11.34 -62.02
C LEU A 12 -14.52 10.86 -62.22
N PHE A 13 -13.69 11.72 -62.81
CA PHE A 13 -12.23 11.64 -62.66
C PHE A 13 -11.70 13.00 -62.20
N SER A 14 -12.31 13.53 -61.12
CA SER A 14 -11.64 14.53 -60.28
C SER A 14 -10.82 13.77 -59.24
N ILE A 15 -9.54 13.61 -59.55
CA ILE A 15 -8.41 13.74 -58.62
C ILE A 15 -8.74 13.29 -57.17
N ALA A 16 -8.69 11.99 -56.92
CA ALA A 16 -8.34 11.48 -55.60
C ALA A 16 -6.81 11.40 -55.52
N VAL A 17 -6.16 12.56 -55.54
CA VAL A 17 -4.81 12.68 -54.98
C VAL A 17 -5.03 12.58 -53.48
N ALA A 18 -4.45 11.55 -52.86
CA ALA A 18 -4.31 11.47 -51.42
C ALA A 18 -3.76 12.81 -50.94
N ALA A 19 -4.55 13.55 -50.15
CA ALA A 19 -4.15 14.83 -49.60
C ALA A 19 -2.97 14.60 -48.65
N VAL A 20 -1.75 14.69 -49.18
CA VAL A 20 -0.60 15.12 -48.40
C VAL A 20 -0.96 16.56 -48.00
N GLY A 21 -1.38 16.76 -46.76
CA GLY A 21 -1.78 18.06 -46.26
C GLY A 21 -0.58 18.99 -46.29
N PHE A 22 -0.50 19.87 -47.28
CA PHE A 22 0.47 20.95 -47.29
C PHE A 22 0.11 21.94 -46.18
N LEU A 23 1.09 22.31 -45.35
CA LEU A 23 0.93 23.38 -44.36
C LEU A 23 0.63 24.69 -45.09
N SER A 24 -0.20 25.53 -44.48
CA SER A 24 -0.37 26.91 -44.96
C SER A 24 0.92 27.71 -44.78
N GLU A 25 1.06 28.83 -45.50
CA GLU A 25 2.23 29.72 -45.40
C GLU A 25 2.42 30.24 -43.96
N GLU A 26 1.33 30.49 -43.23
CA GLU A 26 1.35 30.86 -41.81
C GLU A 26 1.88 29.71 -40.93
N GLU A 27 1.37 28.49 -41.14
CA GLU A 27 1.79 27.31 -40.39
C GLU A 27 3.26 26.95 -40.66
N GLU A 28 3.74 27.12 -41.89
CA GLU A 28 5.14 26.90 -42.24
C GLU A 28 6.05 27.93 -41.56
N ALA A 29 5.65 29.21 -41.49
CA ALA A 29 6.38 30.24 -40.76
C ALA A 29 6.45 29.94 -39.24
N GLN A 30 5.35 29.43 -38.65
CA GLN A 30 5.32 29.00 -37.25
C GLN A 30 6.29 27.85 -36.97
N VAL A 31 6.32 26.86 -37.86
CA VAL A 31 7.28 25.74 -37.78
C VAL A 31 8.71 26.24 -37.98
N GLU A 32 8.94 27.21 -38.87
CA GLU A 32 10.26 27.79 -39.09
C GLU A 32 10.78 28.52 -37.85
N HIS A 33 9.95 29.33 -37.17
CA HIS A 33 10.32 29.97 -35.90
C HIS A 33 10.73 28.92 -34.84
N PHE A 34 10.00 27.80 -34.77
CA PHE A 34 10.34 26.71 -33.87
C PHE A 34 11.68 26.05 -34.22
N GLN A 35 11.91 25.72 -35.49
CA GLN A 35 13.19 25.16 -35.93
C GLN A 35 14.35 26.12 -35.71
N GLN A 36 14.16 27.43 -35.93
CA GLN A 36 15.18 28.44 -35.67
C GLN A 36 15.54 28.49 -34.19
N TYR A 37 14.57 28.41 -33.29
CA TYR A 37 14.84 28.40 -31.85
C TYR A 37 15.56 27.14 -31.38
N LEU A 38 15.19 25.97 -31.94
CA LEU A 38 15.83 24.69 -31.65
C LEU A 38 17.30 24.65 -32.09
N ARG A 39 17.68 25.41 -33.12
CA ARG A 39 19.08 25.50 -33.60
C ARG A 39 19.99 26.28 -32.66
N ILE A 40 19.44 27.07 -31.75
CA ILE A 40 20.21 27.80 -30.74
C ILE A 40 20.60 26.81 -29.64
N CYS A 41 21.89 26.50 -29.51
CA CYS A 41 22.37 25.50 -28.56
C CYS A 41 22.39 26.07 -27.13
N THR A 42 21.33 25.80 -26.37
CA THR A 42 21.19 26.22 -24.96
C THR A 42 21.39 25.05 -23.99
N SER A 43 22.19 24.06 -24.37
CA SER A 43 22.44 22.90 -23.52
C SER A 43 23.57 23.14 -22.52
N HIS A 44 23.42 22.57 -21.32
CA HIS A 44 24.47 22.61 -20.31
C HIS A 44 25.73 21.86 -20.76
N PRO A 45 26.92 22.26 -20.29
CA PRO A 45 27.21 23.29 -19.28
C PRO A 45 27.39 24.72 -19.84
N ASN A 46 27.33 24.93 -21.16
CA ASN A 46 27.62 26.23 -21.79
C ASN A 46 26.45 26.69 -22.68
N PRO A 47 25.28 27.00 -22.10
CA PRO A 47 24.10 27.39 -22.87
C PRO A 47 24.27 28.76 -23.56
N ASP A 48 23.91 28.86 -24.84
CA ASP A 48 23.81 30.13 -25.58
C ASP A 48 22.53 30.91 -25.22
N TYR A 49 22.45 31.36 -23.96
CA TYR A 49 21.31 32.17 -23.50
C TYR A 49 21.20 33.51 -24.25
N ALA A 50 22.34 34.11 -24.64
CA ALA A 50 22.34 35.39 -25.34
C ALA A 50 21.66 35.27 -26.72
N GLY A 51 21.98 34.22 -27.49
CA GLY A 51 21.32 33.92 -28.75
C GLY A 51 19.82 33.68 -28.58
N ALA A 52 19.43 32.90 -27.56
CA ALA A 52 18.04 32.59 -27.26
C ALA A 52 17.23 33.85 -26.90
N VAL A 53 17.76 34.67 -25.98
CA VAL A 53 17.13 35.93 -25.56
C VAL A 53 16.99 36.89 -26.73
N SER A 54 18.03 37.03 -27.56
CA SER A 54 18.00 37.88 -28.75
C SER A 54 16.90 37.47 -29.73
N PHE A 55 16.83 36.17 -30.05
CA PHE A 55 15.82 35.61 -30.96
C PHE A 55 14.39 35.81 -30.44
N LEU A 56 14.12 35.44 -29.19
CA LEU A 56 12.78 35.52 -28.60
C LEU A 56 12.35 36.97 -28.39
N SER A 57 13.27 37.87 -28.03
CA SER A 57 13.02 39.31 -27.93
C SER A 57 12.63 39.91 -29.27
N ALA A 58 13.29 39.51 -30.36
CA ALA A 58 12.95 39.96 -31.71
C ALA A 58 11.57 39.45 -32.14
N LEU A 59 11.26 38.17 -31.85
CA LEU A 59 9.97 37.57 -32.15
C LEU A 59 8.84 38.28 -31.38
N ALA A 60 9.03 38.53 -30.09
CA ALA A 60 8.08 39.24 -29.22
C ALA A 60 7.87 40.70 -29.66
N SER A 61 8.95 41.40 -30.02
CA SER A 61 8.88 42.78 -30.52
C SER A 61 8.10 42.87 -31.83
N SER A 62 8.20 41.86 -32.72
CA SER A 62 7.45 41.82 -33.98
C SER A 62 5.92 41.81 -33.82
N ILE A 63 5.43 41.43 -32.64
CA ILE A 63 4.00 41.41 -32.29
C ILE A 63 3.64 42.46 -31.23
N GLY A 64 4.57 43.36 -30.91
CA GLY A 64 4.37 44.45 -29.95
C GLY A 64 4.13 43.97 -28.53
N LEU A 65 4.90 42.99 -28.05
CA LEU A 65 5.03 42.69 -26.63
C LEU A 65 6.14 43.53 -26.02
N GLU A 66 5.98 43.91 -24.75
CA GLU A 66 7.04 44.57 -23.98
C GLU A 66 8.05 43.53 -23.50
N THR A 67 9.33 43.84 -23.61
CA THR A 67 10.42 42.90 -23.31
C THR A 67 11.29 43.46 -22.21
N LEU A 68 11.52 42.68 -21.16
CA LEU A 68 12.45 42.97 -20.07
C LEU A 68 13.38 41.78 -19.85
N THR A 69 14.66 42.05 -19.59
CA THR A 69 15.64 41.02 -19.23
C THR A 69 16.18 41.30 -17.85
N PHE A 70 16.11 40.32 -16.96
CA PHE A 70 16.65 40.36 -15.61
C PHE A 70 17.85 39.43 -15.50
N GLU A 71 18.83 39.79 -14.69
CA GLU A 71 20.02 38.98 -14.45
C GLU A 71 20.28 38.92 -12.94
N PHE A 72 19.63 37.96 -12.27
CA PHE A 72 19.80 37.72 -10.84
C PHE A 72 21.12 37.01 -10.52
N THR A 73 21.67 36.32 -11.52
CA THR A 73 22.94 35.60 -11.45
C THR A 73 23.73 35.87 -12.73
N PRO A 74 25.01 36.28 -12.64
CA PRO A 74 25.82 36.56 -13.82
C PRO A 74 25.80 35.42 -14.85
N GLY A 75 25.49 35.74 -16.11
CA GLY A 75 25.43 34.80 -17.22
C GLY A 75 24.15 33.96 -17.31
N LYS A 76 23.15 34.19 -16.43
CA LYS A 76 21.86 33.49 -16.43
C LYS A 76 20.71 34.51 -16.57
N PRO A 77 20.40 34.97 -17.80
CA PRO A 77 19.33 35.94 -18.02
C PRO A 77 17.95 35.29 -17.93
N LEU A 78 17.00 35.99 -17.32
CA LEU A 78 15.56 35.71 -17.37
C LEU A 78 14.91 36.73 -18.29
N LEU A 79 14.20 36.25 -19.31
CA LEU A 79 13.49 37.10 -20.26
C LEU A 79 11.99 37.11 -19.93
N LEU A 80 11.43 38.29 -19.73
CA LEU A 80 10.01 38.52 -19.45
C LEU A 80 9.38 39.26 -20.63
N LEU A 81 8.35 38.65 -21.23
CA LEU A 81 7.54 39.25 -22.29
C LEU A 81 6.17 39.61 -21.73
N SER A 82 5.67 40.82 -21.98
CA SER A 82 4.42 41.30 -21.39
C SER A 82 3.42 41.78 -22.43
N TRP A 83 2.19 41.29 -22.31
CA TRP A 83 1.01 41.77 -23.03
C TRP A 83 0.07 42.47 -22.04
N LEU A 84 0.06 43.79 -22.07
CA LEU A 84 -0.76 44.59 -21.16
C LEU A 84 -2.26 44.33 -21.36
N GLY A 85 -2.95 44.06 -20.25
CA GLY A 85 -4.39 43.93 -20.21
C GLY A 85 -5.10 45.28 -20.18
N SER A 86 -6.39 45.27 -20.48
CA SER A 86 -7.25 46.47 -20.37
C SER A 86 -7.54 46.88 -18.93
N ASP A 87 -7.38 45.99 -17.95
CA ASP A 87 -7.49 46.27 -16.52
C ASP A 87 -6.25 45.74 -15.75
N PRO A 88 -5.24 46.60 -15.49
CA PRO A 88 -4.02 46.20 -14.80
C PRO A 88 -4.19 46.02 -13.28
N SER A 89 -5.37 46.31 -12.71
CA SER A 89 -5.63 46.09 -11.28
C SER A 89 -5.88 44.62 -10.94
N LEU A 90 -6.23 43.82 -11.95
CA LEU A 90 -6.51 42.41 -11.80
C LEU A 90 -5.20 41.60 -11.72
N PRO A 91 -5.15 40.52 -10.92
CA PRO A 91 -4.02 39.60 -10.93
C PRO A 91 -3.69 39.09 -12.34
N SER A 92 -2.40 39.10 -12.70
CA SER A 92 -1.89 38.75 -14.02
C SER A 92 -1.78 37.24 -14.23
N LEU A 93 -1.61 36.82 -15.48
CA LEU A 93 -1.32 35.45 -15.87
C LEU A 93 0.17 35.32 -16.20
N LEU A 94 0.80 34.27 -15.70
CA LEU A 94 2.17 33.92 -16.08
C LEU A 94 2.18 32.64 -16.92
N LEU A 95 2.83 32.69 -18.08
CA LEU A 95 3.08 31.56 -18.94
C LEU A 95 4.59 31.27 -18.86
N ASN A 96 4.97 30.25 -18.11
CA ASN A 96 6.37 29.92 -17.86
C ASN A 96 6.88 28.86 -18.83
N SER A 97 8.13 29.03 -19.27
CA SER A 97 8.92 28.06 -20.02
C SER A 97 10.40 28.34 -19.75
N HIS A 98 11.29 27.38 -19.97
CA HIS A 98 12.72 27.55 -19.71
C HIS A 98 13.55 27.66 -21.00
N LEU A 99 14.72 28.28 -20.88
CA LEU A 99 15.61 28.58 -22.00
C LEU A 99 16.61 27.46 -22.27
N ASP A 100 17.02 26.74 -21.24
CA ASP A 100 18.06 25.72 -21.29
C ASP A 100 17.55 24.36 -21.76
N SER A 101 18.48 23.41 -21.86
CA SER A 101 18.18 22.01 -22.17
C SER A 101 19.29 21.13 -21.59
N VAL A 102 18.99 19.86 -21.37
CA VAL A 102 20.04 18.87 -21.05
C VAL A 102 21.02 18.64 -22.21
N PRO A 103 22.25 18.18 -21.91
CA PRO A 103 23.21 17.76 -22.94
C PRO A 103 22.65 16.69 -23.89
N ALA A 104 23.23 16.59 -25.08
CA ALA A 104 22.93 15.54 -26.06
C ALA A 104 24.22 14.92 -26.59
N ASP A 105 24.31 13.58 -26.52
CA ASP A 105 25.38 12.82 -27.16
C ASP A 105 25.10 12.68 -28.66
N SER A 106 25.74 13.52 -29.47
CA SER A 106 25.56 13.53 -30.92
C SER A 106 25.78 12.17 -31.61
N SER A 107 26.55 11.25 -31.02
CA SER A 107 26.83 9.94 -31.62
C SER A 107 25.64 8.97 -31.57
N SER A 108 24.75 9.18 -30.60
CA SER A 108 23.56 8.35 -30.37
C SER A 108 22.30 8.91 -31.07
N TRP A 109 22.43 9.99 -31.84
CA TRP A 109 21.33 10.63 -32.55
C TRP A 109 21.33 10.31 -34.05
N VAL A 110 20.14 10.02 -34.60
CA VAL A 110 19.95 9.77 -36.04
C VAL A 110 20.12 11.05 -36.88
N HIS A 111 19.88 12.20 -36.28
CA HIS A 111 20.10 13.53 -36.86
C HIS A 111 20.81 14.41 -35.85
N PRO A 112 21.67 15.37 -36.26
CA PRO A 112 22.37 16.22 -35.30
C PRO A 112 21.37 16.93 -34.35
N PRO A 113 21.58 16.88 -33.03
CA PRO A 113 20.58 17.26 -32.02
C PRO A 113 20.15 18.72 -32.06
N TYR A 114 20.91 19.60 -32.73
CA TYR A 114 20.61 21.03 -32.86
C TYR A 114 20.39 21.44 -34.32
N ALA A 115 20.19 20.50 -35.24
CA ALA A 115 19.89 20.83 -36.64
C ALA A 115 18.41 21.22 -36.85
N ALA A 116 17.53 20.80 -35.95
CA ALA A 116 16.08 20.87 -36.10
C ALA A 116 15.61 20.21 -37.41
N TYR A 117 16.07 18.99 -37.66
CA TYR A 117 15.78 18.27 -38.90
C TYR A 117 14.30 17.85 -38.92
N ARG A 118 13.55 18.31 -39.93
CA ARG A 118 12.15 17.91 -40.16
C ARG A 118 12.13 16.82 -41.23
N ASP A 119 11.62 15.64 -40.88
CA ASP A 119 11.49 14.53 -41.81
C ASP A 119 10.23 14.61 -42.69
N THR A 120 10.05 13.60 -43.55
CA THR A 120 8.91 13.48 -44.45
C THR A 120 7.57 13.24 -43.75
N GLU A 121 7.59 12.77 -42.50
CA GLU A 121 6.40 12.54 -41.67
C GLU A 121 6.04 13.76 -40.80
N GLY A 122 6.83 14.84 -40.89
CA GLY A 122 6.66 16.07 -40.14
C GLY A 122 7.29 16.06 -38.75
N ARG A 123 8.09 15.05 -38.39
CA ARG A 123 8.79 14.99 -37.10
C ARG A 123 10.01 15.90 -37.14
N ILE A 124 10.09 16.82 -36.19
CA ILE A 124 11.21 17.75 -36.04
C ILE A 124 12.11 17.21 -34.93
N PHE A 125 13.26 16.64 -35.31
CA PHE A 125 14.24 16.09 -34.40
C PHE A 125 15.18 17.18 -33.88
N ALA A 126 15.16 17.40 -32.58
CA ALA A 126 16.08 18.28 -31.88
C ALA A 126 15.99 18.09 -30.36
N ARG A 127 17.09 18.35 -29.66
CA ARG A 127 17.08 18.53 -28.21
C ARG A 127 16.25 19.78 -27.86
N GLY A 128 15.29 19.61 -26.95
CA GLY A 128 14.35 20.65 -26.53
C GLY A 128 13.12 20.79 -27.43
N ALA A 129 12.90 19.84 -28.34
CA ALA A 129 11.68 19.79 -29.15
C ALA A 129 10.42 19.51 -28.30
N GLN A 130 10.54 18.78 -27.19
CA GLN A 130 9.51 18.57 -26.18
C GLN A 130 9.79 19.37 -24.90
N ASP A 131 11.06 19.56 -24.52
CA ASP A 131 11.49 20.08 -23.21
C ASP A 131 12.51 21.23 -23.30
N ASP A 132 12.11 22.50 -23.32
CA ASP A 132 10.72 22.98 -23.32
C ASP A 132 10.46 24.04 -24.42
N LYS A 133 11.38 24.15 -25.38
CA LYS A 133 11.38 25.24 -26.39
C LYS A 133 10.13 25.30 -27.24
N SER A 134 9.43 24.18 -27.41
CA SER A 134 8.15 24.15 -28.12
C SER A 134 7.10 25.02 -27.45
N ILE A 135 7.02 25.01 -26.12
CA ILE A 135 6.03 25.76 -25.35
C ILE A 135 6.27 27.26 -25.49
N ALA A 136 7.52 27.72 -25.37
CA ALA A 136 7.87 29.13 -25.54
C ALA A 136 7.38 29.70 -26.89
N ILE A 137 7.61 28.97 -27.99
CA ILE A 137 7.16 29.42 -29.32
C ILE A 137 5.64 29.29 -29.46
N GLN A 138 5.03 28.23 -28.92
CA GLN A 138 3.58 28.09 -28.95
C GLN A 138 2.87 29.23 -28.21
N TYR A 139 3.39 29.70 -27.07
CA TYR A 139 2.85 30.87 -26.37
C TYR A 139 2.93 32.13 -27.24
N ILE A 140 4.11 32.42 -27.80
CA ILE A 140 4.32 33.63 -28.61
C ILE A 140 3.44 33.61 -29.88
N GLU A 141 3.33 32.46 -30.55
CA GLU A 141 2.49 32.31 -31.74
C GLU A 141 0.99 32.33 -31.42
N ALA A 142 0.56 31.76 -30.30
CA ALA A 142 -0.84 31.87 -29.87
C ALA A 142 -1.21 33.34 -29.60
N ILE A 143 -0.32 34.09 -28.94
CA ILE A 143 -0.49 35.53 -28.73
C ILE A 143 -0.52 36.29 -30.07
N ARG A 144 0.38 35.97 -31.01
CA ARG A 144 0.39 36.56 -32.36
C ARG A 144 -0.98 36.41 -33.04
N LYS A 145 -1.54 35.21 -33.03
CA LYS A 145 -2.84 34.91 -33.67
C LYS A 145 -4.00 35.63 -32.99
N LEU A 146 -4.00 35.70 -31.66
CA LEU A 146 -5.01 36.45 -30.92
C LEU A 146 -4.95 37.95 -31.24
N LYS A 147 -3.75 38.55 -31.24
CA LYS A 147 -3.57 39.97 -31.62
C LYS A 147 -4.00 40.24 -33.05
N ALA A 148 -3.66 39.35 -34.00
CA ALA A 148 -4.07 39.47 -35.40
C ALA A 148 -5.60 39.45 -35.59
N ARG A 149 -6.35 38.80 -34.69
CA ARG A 149 -7.82 38.79 -34.67
C ARG A 149 -8.43 39.95 -33.89
N GLY A 150 -7.63 40.90 -33.40
CA GLY A 150 -8.10 42.05 -32.63
C GLY A 150 -8.52 41.71 -31.20
N PHE A 151 -8.07 40.57 -30.65
CA PHE A 151 -8.31 40.22 -29.26
C PHE A 151 -7.50 41.12 -28.32
N SER A 152 -8.11 41.54 -27.21
CA SER A 152 -7.45 42.28 -26.13
C SER A 152 -7.76 41.61 -24.80
N PRO A 153 -6.75 41.16 -24.04
CA PRO A 153 -6.97 40.51 -22.77
C PRO A 153 -7.44 41.52 -21.72
N LEU A 154 -8.24 41.02 -20.78
CA LEU A 154 -8.69 41.82 -19.64
C LEU A 154 -7.54 42.01 -18.64
N ARG A 155 -6.86 40.91 -18.29
CA ARG A 155 -5.70 40.88 -17.40
C ARG A 155 -4.41 40.98 -18.19
N THR A 156 -3.35 41.47 -17.56
CA THR A 156 -2.00 41.40 -18.14
C THR A 156 -1.55 39.95 -18.24
N ILE A 157 -0.90 39.60 -19.35
CA ILE A 157 -0.31 38.27 -19.59
C ILE A 157 1.19 38.44 -19.71
N HIS A 158 1.94 37.70 -18.91
CA HIS A 158 3.39 37.62 -18.94
C HIS A 158 3.82 36.26 -19.47
N VAL A 159 4.88 36.22 -20.26
CA VAL A 159 5.62 35.00 -20.61
C VAL A 159 6.98 35.11 -19.95
N SER A 160 7.30 34.22 -19.00
CA SER A 160 8.63 34.12 -18.42
C SER A 160 9.42 33.02 -19.12
N LEU A 161 10.64 33.37 -19.51
CA LEU A 161 11.61 32.48 -20.11
C LEU A 161 12.83 32.44 -19.20
N VAL A 162 12.88 31.40 -18.37
CA VAL A 162 13.79 31.30 -17.23
C VAL A 162 15.05 30.51 -17.61
N PRO A 163 16.22 30.86 -17.06
CA PRO A 163 17.40 30.02 -17.18
C PRO A 163 17.36 28.92 -16.12
N ASP A 164 18.19 27.91 -16.31
CA ASP A 164 18.71 26.99 -15.32
C ASP A 164 17.73 25.98 -14.70
N GLU A 165 16.55 25.80 -15.30
CA GLU A 165 15.53 24.83 -14.89
C GLU A 165 16.13 23.41 -14.81
N GLU A 166 16.85 23.00 -15.86
CA GLU A 166 17.40 21.65 -16.04
C GLU A 166 18.48 21.28 -15.01
N ILE A 167 18.99 22.29 -14.29
CA ILE A 167 19.96 22.14 -13.20
C ILE A 167 19.40 22.59 -11.84
N GLY A 168 18.10 22.88 -11.77
CA GLY A 168 17.34 23.09 -10.53
C GLY A 168 16.74 24.47 -10.32
N GLY A 169 16.79 25.39 -11.29
CA GLY A 169 16.05 26.67 -11.31
C GLY A 169 16.35 27.64 -10.15
N LEU A 170 17.42 27.40 -9.39
CA LEU A 170 17.73 28.16 -8.17
C LEU A 170 18.31 29.54 -8.46
N ASP A 171 19.01 29.73 -9.58
CA ASP A 171 19.66 30.99 -9.92
C ASP A 171 18.79 31.91 -10.79
N GLY A 172 17.85 31.33 -11.53
CA GLY A 172 16.85 32.03 -12.34
C GLY A 172 15.53 32.18 -11.59
N HIS A 173 14.63 31.21 -11.75
CA HIS A 173 13.23 31.35 -11.35
C HIS A 173 13.03 31.50 -9.84
N ALA A 174 13.78 30.78 -9.00
CA ALA A 174 13.69 30.93 -7.54
C ALA A 174 14.01 32.35 -7.07
N LYS A 175 15.05 32.97 -7.63
CA LYS A 175 15.44 34.35 -7.32
C LYS A 175 14.44 35.34 -7.86
N PHE A 176 13.90 35.10 -9.05
CA PHE A 176 12.84 35.91 -9.64
C PHE A 176 11.59 35.94 -8.77
N VAL A 177 11.07 34.79 -8.36
CA VAL A 177 9.87 34.71 -7.50
C VAL A 177 10.07 35.41 -6.15
N SER A 178 11.32 35.43 -5.67
CA SER A 178 11.70 36.12 -4.43
C SER A 178 11.95 37.62 -4.60
N SER A 179 11.89 38.15 -5.82
CA SER A 179 12.31 39.51 -6.15
C SER A 179 11.16 40.52 -6.10
N GLU A 180 11.51 41.81 -6.02
CA GLU A 180 10.54 42.90 -6.08
C GLU A 180 9.88 42.98 -7.46
N GLU A 181 10.65 42.71 -8.51
CA GLU A 181 10.19 42.71 -9.89
C GLU A 181 9.03 41.72 -10.09
N PHE A 182 9.12 40.51 -9.53
CA PHE A 182 8.01 39.54 -9.57
C PHE A 182 6.79 40.02 -8.77
N ARG A 183 7.01 40.62 -7.60
CA ARG A 183 5.92 41.13 -6.76
C ARG A 183 5.07 42.18 -7.50
N VAL A 184 5.71 43.04 -8.29
CA VAL A 184 5.04 44.08 -9.10
C VAL A 184 4.17 43.47 -10.21
N LEU A 185 4.48 42.26 -10.70
CA LEU A 185 3.68 41.60 -11.74
C LEU A 185 2.30 41.17 -11.25
N ASN A 186 2.07 41.07 -9.93
CA ASN A 186 0.79 40.69 -9.33
C ASN A 186 0.24 39.37 -9.91
N VAL A 187 1.08 38.33 -10.01
CA VAL A 187 0.73 37.06 -10.63
C VAL A 187 -0.34 36.32 -9.81
N GLY A 188 -1.47 35.99 -10.45
CA GLY A 188 -2.58 35.27 -9.82
C GLY A 188 -2.70 33.80 -10.23
N PHE A 189 -2.10 33.41 -11.35
CA PHE A 189 -2.12 32.05 -11.89
C PHE A 189 -0.97 31.84 -12.86
N MET A 190 -0.38 30.64 -12.85
CA MET A 190 0.68 30.26 -13.79
C MET A 190 0.36 28.96 -14.53
N LEU A 191 0.68 28.93 -15.81
CA LEU A 191 0.91 27.69 -16.56
C LEU A 191 2.40 27.45 -16.65
N ASP A 192 2.80 26.25 -16.24
CA ASP A 192 4.18 25.77 -16.34
C ASP A 192 4.28 24.66 -17.38
N GLU A 193 5.50 24.21 -17.65
CA GLU A 193 5.72 23.05 -18.50
C GLU A 193 4.98 21.79 -18.00
N GLY A 194 4.66 20.91 -18.93
CA GLY A 194 4.03 19.61 -18.69
C GLY A 194 4.84 18.49 -19.34
N GLN A 195 4.15 17.49 -19.88
CA GLN A 195 4.78 16.37 -20.56
C GLN A 195 3.97 15.96 -21.78
N ALA A 196 4.65 15.36 -22.74
CA ALA A 196 4.02 14.63 -23.82
C ALA A 196 3.11 13.51 -23.29
N SER A 197 2.10 13.16 -24.10
CA SER A 197 1.18 12.08 -23.83
C SER A 197 1.19 11.08 -24.98
N PRO A 198 1.48 9.79 -24.72
CA PRO A 198 1.37 8.73 -25.73
C PRO A 198 -0.08 8.48 -26.18
N THR A 199 -1.07 9.06 -25.50
CA THR A 199 -2.51 8.89 -25.77
C THR A 199 -3.11 10.14 -26.40
N ASP A 200 -4.39 10.09 -26.77
CA ASP A 200 -5.11 11.25 -27.30
C ASP A 200 -5.55 12.26 -26.21
N GLU A 201 -5.25 11.98 -24.95
CA GLU A 201 -5.51 12.88 -23.81
C GLU A 201 -4.26 13.68 -23.45
N PHE A 202 -4.42 14.99 -23.23
CA PHE A 202 -3.37 15.81 -22.64
C PHE A 202 -3.20 15.52 -21.16
N ARG A 203 -1.95 15.54 -20.70
CA ARG A 203 -1.61 15.37 -19.29
C ARG A 203 -1.53 16.73 -18.62
N VAL A 204 -1.96 16.79 -17.36
CA VAL A 204 -1.92 18.02 -16.55
C VAL A 204 -1.45 17.70 -15.14
N PHE A 205 -0.52 18.52 -14.65
CA PHE A 205 0.14 18.31 -13.38
C PHE A 205 -0.26 19.38 -12.38
N TYR A 206 -0.80 18.94 -11.26
CA TYR A 206 -1.24 19.84 -10.18
C TYR A 206 -0.22 19.97 -9.06
N ALA A 207 0.82 19.15 -9.11
CA ALA A 207 1.86 19.00 -8.10
C ALA A 207 3.07 18.27 -8.70
N ASP A 208 4.24 18.44 -8.10
CA ASP A 208 5.47 17.76 -8.51
C ASP A 208 6.06 16.98 -7.35
N ARG A 209 6.84 15.94 -7.65
CA ARG A 209 7.57 15.22 -6.61
C ARG A 209 8.79 16.01 -6.16
N LEU A 210 9.14 15.86 -4.89
CA LEU A 210 10.26 16.55 -4.26
C LEU A 210 11.51 15.66 -4.31
N PRO A 211 12.64 16.11 -4.90
CA PRO A 211 13.88 15.37 -4.96
C PRO A 211 14.69 15.50 -3.68
N TRP A 212 14.95 14.37 -3.03
CA TRP A 212 15.80 14.26 -1.86
C TRP A 212 16.97 13.31 -2.16
N SER A 213 18.14 13.60 -1.62
CA SER A 213 19.30 12.70 -1.66
C SER A 213 19.70 12.35 -0.24
N LEU A 214 19.81 11.06 0.04
CA LEU A 214 20.22 10.54 1.34
C LEU A 214 21.53 9.77 1.17
N ILE A 215 22.58 10.16 1.89
CA ILE A 215 23.81 9.40 1.99
C ILE A 215 23.90 8.89 3.42
N VAL A 216 24.08 7.59 3.61
CA VAL A 216 24.29 6.95 4.92
C VAL A 216 25.73 6.46 4.98
N ASN A 217 26.44 6.85 6.04
CA ASN A 217 27.77 6.40 6.38
C ASN A 217 27.68 5.47 7.58
N VAL A 218 28.40 4.35 7.52
CA VAL A 218 28.39 3.30 8.53
C VAL A 218 29.83 3.04 8.96
N GLU A 219 30.07 3.05 10.26
CA GLU A 219 31.36 2.72 10.86
C GLU A 219 31.29 1.44 11.68
N GLY A 220 32.39 0.69 11.70
CA GLY A 220 32.51 -0.54 12.46
C GLY A 220 33.96 -0.95 12.68
N ALA A 221 34.18 -1.92 13.56
CA ALA A 221 35.52 -2.39 13.85
C ALA A 221 36.13 -3.10 12.62
N PRO A 222 37.36 -2.76 12.18
CA PRO A 222 38.07 -3.52 11.17
C PRO A 222 38.56 -4.85 11.74
N GLY A 223 38.75 -5.85 10.88
CA GLY A 223 39.15 -7.17 11.34
C GLY A 223 39.66 -8.09 10.22
N HIS A 224 40.37 -9.15 10.62
CA HIS A 224 40.76 -10.19 9.66
C HIS A 224 39.51 -10.90 9.13
N GLY A 225 39.43 -11.16 7.83
CA GLY A 225 38.27 -11.79 7.18
C GLY A 225 37.91 -13.19 7.70
N SER A 226 38.80 -13.82 8.46
CA SER A 226 38.55 -15.12 9.10
C SER A 226 37.91 -15.03 10.49
N LYS A 227 37.72 -13.83 11.05
CA LYS A 227 37.11 -13.63 12.37
C LYS A 227 35.65 -13.26 12.20
N MET A 228 34.76 -13.83 13.01
CA MET A 228 33.37 -13.37 13.11
C MET A 228 33.23 -12.53 14.38
N TYR A 229 32.60 -11.37 14.29
CA TYR A 229 32.25 -10.51 15.42
C TYR A 229 31.06 -9.63 15.04
N ASP A 230 30.25 -9.31 16.03
CA ASP A 230 29.03 -8.52 15.86
C ASP A 230 29.37 -7.03 15.69
N GLY A 231 28.49 -6.29 15.02
CA GLY A 231 28.60 -4.84 14.87
C GLY A 231 29.66 -4.42 13.84
N SER A 232 29.87 -5.25 12.81
CA SER A 232 30.73 -4.87 11.68
C SER A 232 30.04 -3.78 10.83
N ALA A 233 30.83 -2.96 10.12
CA ALA A 233 30.27 -1.92 9.24
C ALA A 233 29.34 -2.52 8.15
N MET A 234 29.68 -3.71 7.66
CA MET A 234 28.89 -4.40 6.64
C MET A 234 27.58 -4.98 7.18
N GLU A 235 27.57 -5.46 8.42
CA GLU A 235 26.36 -5.99 9.06
C GLU A 235 25.32 -4.88 9.24
N HIS A 236 25.72 -3.78 9.86
CA HIS A 236 24.88 -2.59 10.01
C HIS A 236 24.42 -2.05 8.64
N LEU A 237 25.31 -2.00 7.64
CA LEU A 237 24.92 -1.59 6.29
C LEU A 237 23.82 -2.49 5.70
N MET A 238 23.90 -3.81 5.90
CA MET A 238 22.86 -4.74 5.43
C MET A 238 21.53 -4.50 6.14
N GLU A 239 21.52 -4.21 7.45
CA GLU A 239 20.30 -3.85 8.18
C GLU A 239 19.63 -2.60 7.60
N CYS A 240 20.42 -1.55 7.30
CA CYS A 240 19.94 -0.34 6.62
C CYS A 240 19.32 -0.68 5.26
N LEU A 241 20.01 -1.46 4.44
CA LEU A 241 19.54 -1.86 3.10
C LEU A 241 18.25 -2.67 3.18
N GLU A 242 18.13 -3.61 4.11
CA GLU A 242 16.92 -4.41 4.32
C GLU A 242 15.74 -3.56 4.80
N ALA A 243 15.97 -2.60 5.69
CA ALA A 243 14.92 -1.67 6.14
C ALA A 243 14.41 -0.80 4.97
N VAL A 244 15.32 -0.23 4.18
CA VAL A 244 14.97 0.59 3.00
C VAL A 244 14.28 -0.26 1.94
N ALA A 245 14.76 -1.48 1.68
CA ALA A 245 14.17 -2.40 0.70
C ALA A 245 12.74 -2.77 1.08
N ARG A 246 12.49 -3.14 2.35
CA ARG A 246 11.13 -3.42 2.85
C ARG A 246 10.19 -2.23 2.69
N PHE A 247 10.67 -1.02 3.00
CA PHE A 247 9.88 0.20 2.80
C PHE A 247 9.56 0.41 1.31
N ARG A 248 10.57 0.33 0.45
CA ARG A 248 10.41 0.49 -1.00
C ARG A 248 9.40 -0.52 -1.56
N ASP A 249 9.48 -1.79 -1.15
CA ASP A 249 8.56 -2.83 -1.61
C ASP A 249 7.13 -2.54 -1.15
N SER A 250 6.94 -2.05 0.08
CA SER A 250 5.61 -1.63 0.57
C SER A 250 5.00 -0.47 -0.25
N GLN A 251 5.84 0.45 -0.75
CA GLN A 251 5.41 1.54 -1.63
C GLN A 251 5.08 1.00 -3.02
N PHE A 252 5.92 0.14 -3.57
CA PHE A 252 5.75 -0.40 -4.91
C PHE A 252 4.59 -1.40 -5.00
N ASP A 253 4.28 -2.13 -3.93
CA ASP A 253 3.12 -3.01 -3.85
C ASP A 253 1.80 -2.24 -4.01
N GLN A 254 1.70 -1.01 -3.48
CA GLN A 254 0.53 -0.14 -3.72
C GLN A 254 0.38 0.23 -5.20
N VAL A 255 1.50 0.42 -5.90
CA VAL A 255 1.52 0.69 -7.34
C VAL A 255 1.14 -0.54 -8.14
N LYS A 256 1.72 -1.71 -7.84
CA LYS A 256 1.39 -2.99 -8.49
C LYS A 256 -0.07 -3.38 -8.31
N ALA A 257 -0.63 -3.08 -7.14
CA ALA A 257 -2.04 -3.33 -6.83
C ALA A 257 -3.00 -2.32 -7.51
N GLY A 258 -2.49 -1.28 -8.17
CA GLY A 258 -3.31 -0.24 -8.80
C GLY A 258 -4.02 0.68 -7.81
N ILE A 259 -3.58 0.72 -6.54
CA ILE A 259 -4.19 1.56 -5.48
C ILE A 259 -3.74 3.02 -5.64
N LYS A 260 -2.45 3.22 -5.88
CA LYS A 260 -1.82 4.53 -6.06
C LYS A 260 -1.04 4.56 -7.37
N ALA A 261 -1.00 5.71 -8.03
CA ALA A 261 -0.09 5.94 -9.14
C ALA A 261 1.37 6.00 -8.64
N GLN A 262 2.34 5.77 -9.53
CA GLN A 262 3.76 5.79 -9.18
C GLN A 262 4.23 7.13 -8.59
N SER A 263 3.59 8.24 -8.97
CA SER A 263 3.90 9.57 -8.43
C SER A 263 3.23 9.88 -7.09
N GLU A 264 2.30 9.04 -6.63
CA GLU A 264 1.56 9.19 -5.36
C GLU A 264 2.19 8.41 -4.20
N VAL A 265 3.30 7.71 -4.45
CA VAL A 265 4.08 6.98 -3.44
C VAL A 265 5.47 7.57 -3.28
N ILE A 266 6.14 7.29 -2.16
CA ILE A 266 7.55 7.62 -1.98
C ILE A 266 8.37 6.58 -2.75
N SER A 267 9.25 7.01 -3.65
CA SER A 267 10.22 6.11 -4.25
C SER A 267 11.58 6.39 -3.66
N ILE A 268 12.23 5.34 -3.17
CA ILE A 268 13.61 5.36 -2.72
C ILE A 268 14.38 4.31 -3.52
N ASN A 269 15.48 4.71 -4.16
CA ASN A 269 16.29 3.81 -4.97
C ASN A 269 17.76 3.91 -4.53
N LEU A 270 18.41 2.76 -4.40
CA LEU A 270 19.85 2.67 -4.18
C LEU A 270 20.58 3.14 -5.44
N VAL A 271 21.43 4.16 -5.31
CA VAL A 271 22.15 4.79 -6.43
C VAL A 271 23.61 4.35 -6.45
N TYR A 272 24.24 4.23 -5.29
CA TYR A 272 25.60 3.73 -5.19
C TYR A 272 25.88 3.09 -3.82
N LEU A 273 26.90 2.24 -3.79
CA LEU A 273 27.43 1.63 -2.58
C LEU A 273 28.97 1.61 -2.66
N LYS A 274 29.62 2.00 -1.57
CA LYS A 274 31.08 2.05 -1.44
C LYS A 274 31.48 1.32 -0.15
N ALA A 275 32.21 0.22 -0.28
CA ALA A 275 32.76 -0.54 0.83
C ALA A 275 34.01 -1.33 0.40
N GLY A 276 34.84 -1.69 1.37
CA GLY A 276 36.08 -2.44 1.11
C GLY A 276 37.29 -1.55 0.84
N ILE A 277 38.49 -2.11 1.01
CA ILE A 277 39.75 -1.39 0.77
C ILE A 277 40.26 -1.72 -0.63
N LEU A 278 40.41 -0.67 -1.45
CA LEU A 278 40.93 -0.78 -2.83
C LEU A 278 42.45 -0.71 -2.86
N THR A 279 43.07 -1.59 -3.64
CA THR A 279 44.50 -1.58 -3.99
C THR A 279 44.67 -1.49 -5.51
N PRO A 280 45.87 -1.21 -6.03
CA PRO A 280 46.11 -1.17 -7.48
C PRO A 280 45.75 -2.47 -8.23
N THR A 281 45.69 -3.60 -7.52
CA THR A 281 45.37 -4.92 -8.08
C THR A 281 43.94 -5.40 -7.79
N GLY A 282 43.11 -4.59 -7.11
CA GLY A 282 41.74 -4.93 -6.72
C GLY A 282 41.46 -4.76 -5.22
N PHE A 283 40.36 -5.33 -4.72
CA PHE A 283 39.97 -5.23 -3.31
C PHE A 283 40.74 -6.20 -2.39
N VAL A 284 41.00 -5.76 -1.15
CA VAL A 284 41.63 -6.61 -0.13
C VAL A 284 40.60 -7.62 0.42
N MET A 285 40.77 -8.90 0.07
CA MET A 285 39.79 -9.96 0.41
C MET A 285 39.89 -10.52 1.84
N ASN A 286 41.03 -10.36 2.51
CA ASN A 286 41.25 -10.92 3.85
C ASN A 286 41.01 -9.89 4.98
N LEU A 287 40.34 -8.78 4.68
CA LEU A 287 40.09 -7.69 5.61
C LEU A 287 38.61 -7.29 5.58
N GLN A 288 37.99 -7.22 6.75
CA GLN A 288 36.67 -6.63 6.95
C GLN A 288 36.81 -5.10 6.98
N PRO A 289 36.01 -4.36 6.19
CA PRO A 289 36.10 -2.91 6.13
C PRO A 289 35.61 -2.28 7.44
N SER A 290 36.26 -1.19 7.85
CA SER A 290 35.84 -0.36 8.99
C SER A 290 34.79 0.68 8.63
N GLU A 291 34.59 0.95 7.34
CA GLU A 291 33.66 1.96 6.85
C GLU A 291 32.89 1.43 5.63
N ALA A 292 31.65 1.88 5.50
CA ALA A 292 30.85 1.74 4.30
C ALA A 292 29.97 2.98 4.09
N GLU A 293 29.70 3.30 2.84
CA GLU A 293 28.85 4.42 2.44
C GLU A 293 27.83 3.95 1.42
N VAL A 294 26.58 4.42 1.55
CA VAL A 294 25.49 4.10 0.64
C VAL A 294 24.69 5.34 0.31
N GLY A 295 24.35 5.51 -0.97
CA GLY A 295 23.59 6.66 -1.46
C GLY A 295 22.24 6.27 -2.04
N PHE A 296 21.20 7.01 -1.69
CA PHE A 296 19.83 6.85 -2.16
C PHE A 296 19.29 8.12 -2.83
N ASP A 297 18.52 7.95 -3.91
CA ASP A 297 17.65 8.99 -4.50
C ASP A 297 16.24 8.75 -3.99
N LEU A 298 15.64 9.80 -3.42
CA LEU A 298 14.29 9.80 -2.89
C LEU A 298 13.45 10.78 -3.68
N ARG A 299 12.23 10.37 -4.04
CA ARG A 299 11.22 11.24 -4.63
C ARG A 299 9.96 11.15 -3.80
N LEU A 300 9.52 12.28 -3.26
CA LEU A 300 8.39 12.34 -2.35
C LEU A 300 7.20 13.03 -3.01
N PRO A 301 5.98 12.48 -2.90
CA PRO A 301 4.77 13.25 -3.19
C PRO A 301 4.63 14.40 -2.18
N PRO A 302 4.12 15.58 -2.57
CA PRO A 302 3.92 16.70 -1.66
C PRO A 302 2.79 16.45 -0.64
N THR A 303 1.99 15.40 -0.85
CA THR A 303 0.93 14.96 0.07
C THR A 303 1.44 14.13 1.25
N GLU A 304 2.68 13.64 1.20
CA GLU A 304 3.25 12.79 2.25
C GLU A 304 3.81 13.60 3.42
N ASN A 305 3.82 13.00 4.61
CA ASN A 305 4.37 13.65 5.81
C ASN A 305 5.89 13.46 5.88
N VAL A 306 6.63 14.53 5.56
CA VAL A 306 8.10 14.55 5.56
C VAL A 306 8.72 14.30 6.93
N ASP A 307 8.03 14.63 8.02
CA ASP A 307 8.54 14.47 9.39
C ASP A 307 8.51 12.99 9.81
N VAL A 308 7.49 12.25 9.37
CA VAL A 308 7.43 10.79 9.55
C VAL A 308 8.59 10.11 8.80
N LEU A 309 8.92 10.61 7.60
CA LEU A 309 10.05 10.08 6.84
C LEU A 309 11.40 10.41 7.50
N ARG A 310 11.60 11.64 7.99
CA ARG A 310 12.82 11.99 8.75
C ARG A 310 13.00 11.10 9.96
N LYS A 311 11.93 10.95 10.76
CA LYS A 311 11.94 10.07 11.92
C LYS A 311 12.30 8.63 11.54
N ARG A 312 11.79 8.12 10.42
CA ARG A 312 12.16 6.80 9.89
C ARG A 312 13.63 6.71 9.49
N ILE A 313 14.17 7.75 8.84
CA ILE A 313 15.60 7.81 8.51
C ILE A 313 16.44 7.73 9.78
N GLU A 314 16.08 8.52 10.80
CA GLU A 314 16.81 8.62 12.07
C GLU A 314 16.70 7.36 12.95
N GLU A 315 15.54 6.71 12.98
CA GLU A 315 15.27 5.60 13.91
C GLU A 315 15.43 4.22 13.28
N GLU A 316 15.22 4.08 11.96
CA GLU A 316 15.14 2.78 11.29
C GLU A 316 16.22 2.58 10.22
N TRP A 317 16.53 3.61 9.41
CA TRP A 317 17.44 3.44 8.26
C TRP A 317 18.88 3.80 8.58
N ALA A 318 19.11 4.83 9.38
CA ALA A 318 20.43 5.30 9.78
C ALA A 318 20.53 5.60 11.29
N PRO A 319 20.19 4.63 12.16
CA PRO A 319 20.19 4.86 13.60
C PRO A 319 21.60 5.05 14.16
N THR A 320 21.76 6.09 14.98
CA THR A 320 23.03 6.36 15.66
C THR A 320 23.45 5.23 16.60
N SER A 321 22.49 4.44 17.12
CA SER A 321 22.77 3.25 17.94
C SER A 321 23.55 2.16 17.20
N SER A 322 23.52 2.15 15.86
CA SER A 322 24.25 1.21 15.01
C SER A 322 25.48 1.85 14.37
N ASN A 323 26.07 2.88 15.00
CA ASN A 323 27.23 3.63 14.49
C ASN A 323 27.03 4.16 13.05
N MET A 324 25.81 4.57 12.73
CA MET A 324 25.48 5.20 11.46
C MET A 324 25.36 6.71 11.60
N SER A 325 25.72 7.42 10.53
CA SER A 325 25.41 8.82 10.33
C SER A 325 24.83 9.02 8.94
N TYR A 326 24.09 10.10 8.71
CA TYR A 326 23.54 10.37 7.39
C TYR A 326 23.63 11.85 7.02
N LYS A 327 23.65 12.11 5.71
CA LYS A 327 23.52 13.41 5.10
C LYS A 327 22.28 13.41 4.21
N LEU A 328 21.29 14.20 4.60
CA LEU A 328 20.08 14.40 3.83
C LEU A 328 20.13 15.76 3.12
N THR A 329 20.04 15.75 1.79
CA THR A 329 19.97 16.96 0.95
C THR A 329 18.57 17.07 0.37
N GLN A 330 17.85 18.15 0.70
CA GLN A 330 16.50 18.43 0.23
C GLN A 330 16.59 19.47 -0.88
N LYS A 331 16.11 19.16 -2.08
CA LYS A 331 16.14 20.10 -3.21
C LYS A 331 14.80 20.80 -3.33
N GLY A 332 14.73 22.04 -2.84
CA GLY A 332 13.55 22.91 -2.94
C GLY A 332 12.60 22.87 -1.73
N PRO A 333 11.58 23.74 -1.72
CA PRO A 333 10.58 23.82 -0.66
C PRO A 333 9.67 22.58 -0.67
N TYR A 334 9.13 22.23 0.50
CA TYR A 334 8.17 21.12 0.64
C TYR A 334 6.77 21.58 1.08
N ARG A 335 6.64 22.82 1.56
CA ARG A 335 5.39 23.48 1.96
C ARG A 335 5.34 24.89 1.39
N ASP A 336 4.13 25.42 1.25
CA ASP A 336 3.92 26.82 0.95
C ASP A 336 4.17 27.72 2.17
N ILE A 337 4.14 29.04 1.97
CA ILE A 337 4.28 30.04 3.03
C ILE A 337 3.21 29.95 4.14
N ALA A 338 2.13 29.20 3.91
CA ALA A 338 1.05 28.94 4.86
C ALA A 338 1.12 27.50 5.43
N GLU A 339 2.26 26.82 5.30
CA GLU A 339 2.53 25.46 5.78
C GLU A 339 1.64 24.36 5.14
N ARG A 340 1.03 24.64 3.98
CA ARG A 340 0.21 23.69 3.23
C ARG A 340 1.05 22.89 2.22
N PRO A 341 0.60 21.70 1.80
CA PRO A 341 1.22 20.97 0.69
C PRO A 341 1.32 21.82 -0.58
N LEU A 342 2.41 21.66 -1.34
CA LEU A 342 2.64 22.32 -2.64
C LEU A 342 1.76 21.71 -3.74
N VAL A 343 0.46 21.90 -3.63
CA VAL A 343 -0.55 21.33 -4.53
C VAL A 343 -1.51 22.42 -5.01
N THR A 344 -1.83 22.40 -6.30
CA THR A 344 -2.88 23.23 -6.88
C THR A 344 -4.20 22.45 -6.84
N PRO A 345 -5.28 22.98 -6.25
CA PRO A 345 -6.56 22.29 -6.27
C PRO A 345 -7.09 22.14 -7.71
N THR A 346 -7.55 20.93 -8.05
CA THR A 346 -8.13 20.58 -9.37
C THR A 346 -9.61 20.21 -9.24
N ASN A 347 -10.33 21.01 -8.46
CA ASN A 347 -11.77 20.89 -8.23
C ASN A 347 -12.42 22.29 -8.26
N GLU A 348 -13.72 22.38 -7.95
CA GLU A 348 -14.50 23.62 -8.02
C GLU A 348 -14.03 24.72 -7.07
N SER A 349 -13.20 24.41 -6.06
CA SER A 349 -12.58 25.41 -5.19
C SER A 349 -11.54 26.27 -5.91
N ASN A 350 -11.04 25.82 -7.07
CA ASN A 350 -10.11 26.58 -7.89
C ASN A 350 -10.82 27.10 -9.15
N PRO A 351 -11.14 28.40 -9.24
CA PRO A 351 -11.85 28.95 -10.39
C PRO A 351 -11.04 28.87 -11.69
N TRP A 352 -9.70 28.82 -11.61
CA TRP A 352 -8.82 28.64 -12.76
C TRP A 352 -8.96 27.26 -13.37
N TRP A 353 -9.12 26.22 -12.54
CA TRP A 353 -9.21 24.83 -12.98
C TRP A 353 -10.41 24.58 -13.90
N SER A 354 -11.60 25.02 -13.50
CA SER A 354 -12.83 24.82 -14.27
C SER A 354 -12.76 25.51 -15.64
N VAL A 355 -12.22 26.73 -15.68
CA VAL A 355 -12.07 27.49 -16.94
C VAL A 355 -11.00 26.87 -17.83
N PHE A 356 -9.87 26.46 -17.26
CA PHE A 356 -8.81 25.75 -17.99
C PHE A 356 -9.36 24.47 -18.62
N LYS A 357 -10.03 23.61 -17.84
CA LYS A 357 -10.61 22.36 -18.34
C LYS A 357 -11.60 22.59 -19.50
N GLN A 358 -12.47 23.59 -19.37
CA GLN A 358 -13.40 23.96 -20.44
C GLN A 358 -12.68 24.45 -21.70
N ALA A 359 -11.59 25.22 -21.55
CA ALA A 359 -10.82 25.72 -22.68
C ALA A 359 -10.17 24.59 -23.50
N ILE A 360 -9.67 23.55 -22.83
CA ILE A 360 -9.14 22.35 -23.48
C ILE A 360 -10.23 21.62 -24.27
N SER A 361 -11.42 21.46 -23.69
CA SER A 361 -12.56 20.85 -24.41
C SER A 361 -12.99 21.68 -25.62
N ASN A 362 -12.98 23.02 -25.50
CA ASN A 362 -13.34 23.92 -26.59
C ASN A 362 -12.35 23.89 -27.75
N SER A 363 -11.07 23.60 -27.50
CA SER A 363 -10.08 23.40 -28.57
C SER A 363 -10.16 22.01 -29.22
N GLY A 364 -11.13 21.17 -28.84
CA GLY A 364 -11.27 19.79 -29.30
C GLY A 364 -10.28 18.82 -28.62
N GLY A 365 -9.60 19.27 -27.56
CA GLY A 365 -8.69 18.45 -26.77
C GLY A 365 -9.40 17.63 -25.70
N LYS A 366 -8.76 16.54 -25.28
CA LYS A 366 -9.18 15.76 -24.10
C LYS A 366 -8.14 15.96 -23.01
N LEU A 367 -8.60 16.02 -21.77
CA LEU A 367 -7.73 16.16 -20.60
C LEU A 367 -7.81 14.87 -19.79
N GLY A 368 -6.66 14.26 -19.52
CA GLY A 368 -6.57 13.10 -18.65
C GLY A 368 -6.88 13.45 -17.19
N LYS A 369 -6.82 12.45 -16.32
CA LYS A 369 -6.91 12.66 -14.87
C LYS A 369 -5.75 13.57 -14.44
N PRO A 370 -5.95 14.57 -13.56
CA PRO A 370 -4.84 15.34 -13.00
C PRO A 370 -3.86 14.44 -12.26
N GLU A 371 -2.57 14.64 -12.51
CA GLU A 371 -1.50 13.79 -12.00
C GLU A 371 -0.50 14.60 -11.17
N ILE A 372 0.24 13.90 -10.31
CA ILE A 372 1.48 14.44 -9.72
C ILE A 372 2.61 14.12 -10.71
N LEU A 373 3.42 15.12 -11.06
CA LEU A 373 4.57 14.93 -11.93
C LEU A 373 5.63 14.06 -11.23
N THR A 374 6.21 13.10 -11.94
CA THR A 374 7.23 12.21 -11.38
C THR A 374 8.57 12.91 -11.14
N SER A 375 8.83 13.98 -11.88
CA SER A 375 9.97 14.89 -11.73
C SER A 375 9.56 16.16 -10.96
N THR A 376 10.36 17.21 -11.09
CA THR A 376 10.17 18.52 -10.45
C THR A 376 10.37 19.61 -11.49
N THR A 377 9.51 20.62 -11.49
CA THR A 377 9.62 21.79 -12.37
C THR A 377 9.64 23.07 -11.54
N ASP A 378 9.84 24.18 -12.22
CA ASP A 378 9.84 25.52 -11.66
C ASP A 378 8.50 25.98 -11.06
N ALA A 379 7.40 25.26 -11.33
CA ALA A 379 6.10 25.40 -10.67
C ALA A 379 6.19 25.42 -9.14
N ARG A 380 7.13 24.67 -8.55
CA ARG A 380 7.32 24.59 -7.10
C ARG A 380 7.52 25.96 -6.44
N PHE A 381 8.20 26.89 -7.11
CA PHE A 381 8.52 28.20 -6.53
C PHE A 381 7.27 29.08 -6.43
N LEU A 382 6.38 29.05 -7.42
CA LEU A 382 5.11 29.80 -7.35
C LEU A 382 4.11 29.13 -6.41
N ARG A 383 4.04 27.79 -6.40
CA ARG A 383 3.23 27.06 -5.43
C ARG A 383 3.67 27.38 -4.00
N GLN A 384 4.96 27.59 -3.77
CA GLN A 384 5.47 28.01 -2.47
C GLN A 384 4.89 29.35 -2.02
N MET A 385 4.64 30.28 -2.95
CA MET A 385 3.99 31.57 -2.67
C MET A 385 2.47 31.46 -2.53
N GLY A 386 1.90 30.25 -2.63
CA GLY A 386 0.46 30.03 -2.60
C GLY A 386 -0.26 30.37 -3.91
N ILE A 387 0.48 30.61 -4.99
CA ILE A 387 -0.09 30.90 -6.31
C ILE A 387 -0.45 29.58 -7.01
N PRO A 388 -1.67 29.41 -7.54
CA PRO A 388 -2.07 28.19 -8.25
C PRO A 388 -1.29 28.04 -9.57
N VAL A 389 -0.73 26.84 -9.77
CA VAL A 389 0.05 26.47 -10.97
C VAL A 389 -0.41 25.14 -11.56
N LEU A 390 -0.61 25.09 -12.88
CA LEU A 390 -0.80 23.84 -13.62
C LEU A 390 0.37 23.62 -14.59
N GLY A 391 1.02 22.47 -14.48
CA GLY A 391 2.00 22.03 -15.48
C GLY A 391 1.26 21.40 -16.66
N PHE A 392 1.45 21.93 -17.87
CA PHE A 392 0.67 21.54 -19.04
C PHE A 392 1.44 21.77 -20.34
N SER A 393 1.48 20.72 -21.18
CA SER A 393 1.97 20.82 -22.56
C SER A 393 0.96 20.17 -23.51
N PRO A 394 0.51 20.85 -24.57
CA PRO A 394 -0.51 20.32 -25.49
C PRO A 394 0.08 19.33 -26.51
N MET A 395 0.73 18.27 -26.04
CA MET A 395 1.45 17.27 -26.83
C MET A 395 0.80 15.87 -26.75
N ALA A 396 -0.40 15.72 -27.31
CA ALA A 396 -1.10 14.43 -27.40
C ALA A 396 -0.53 13.54 -28.53
N ASN A 397 -0.75 12.24 -28.43
CA ASN A 397 -0.28 11.21 -29.37
C ASN A 397 1.22 11.29 -29.66
N THR A 398 2.01 11.65 -28.65
CA THR A 398 3.45 11.90 -28.74
C THR A 398 4.18 11.05 -27.70
N PRO A 399 5.18 10.24 -28.09
CA PRO A 399 5.97 9.49 -27.12
C PRO A 399 6.74 10.45 -26.20
N ILE A 400 6.91 10.06 -24.94
CA ILE A 400 7.66 10.84 -23.95
C ILE A 400 9.15 10.61 -24.23
N LEU A 401 9.80 11.59 -24.84
CA LEU A 401 11.22 11.53 -25.25
C LEU A 401 12.07 12.66 -24.65
N LEU A 402 11.52 13.42 -23.70
CA LEU A 402 12.29 14.40 -22.94
C LEU A 402 13.53 13.72 -22.34
N HIS A 403 14.67 14.38 -22.50
CA HIS A 403 16.02 13.91 -22.13
C HIS A 403 16.56 12.70 -22.91
N ASP A 404 15.73 11.98 -23.68
CA ASP A 404 16.14 10.83 -24.47
C ASP A 404 16.86 11.23 -25.77
N HIS A 405 17.46 10.24 -26.44
CA HIS A 405 17.98 10.38 -27.79
C HIS A 405 16.85 10.52 -28.80
N ASN A 406 17.10 11.26 -29.88
CA ASN A 406 16.14 11.44 -30.97
C ASN A 406 14.81 12.06 -30.51
N GLU A 407 14.86 12.92 -29.48
CA GLU A 407 13.74 13.75 -29.09
C GLU A 407 13.18 14.47 -30.32
N PHE A 408 11.87 14.37 -30.50
CA PHE A 408 11.18 15.02 -31.60
C PHE A 408 9.79 15.49 -31.18
N LEU A 409 9.30 16.50 -31.89
CA LEU A 409 7.90 16.88 -31.89
C LEU A 409 7.40 16.96 -33.33
N LYS A 410 6.21 16.40 -33.58
CA LYS A 410 5.60 16.47 -34.90
C LYS A 410 5.04 17.88 -35.13
N ASP A 411 5.28 18.44 -36.30
CA ASP A 411 4.77 19.75 -36.74
C ASP A 411 3.26 19.92 -36.51
N THR A 412 2.44 18.91 -36.84
CA THR A 412 0.99 18.97 -36.65
C THR A 412 0.61 19.01 -35.16
N VAL A 413 1.40 18.36 -34.30
CA VAL A 413 1.20 18.42 -32.84
C VAL A 413 1.62 19.79 -32.32
N PHE A 414 2.77 20.30 -32.77
CA PHE A 414 3.25 21.64 -32.43
C PHE A 414 2.21 22.72 -32.81
N LEU A 415 1.70 22.70 -34.03
CA LEU A 415 0.68 23.63 -34.53
C LEU A 415 -0.66 23.47 -33.82
N ASN A 416 -1.05 22.25 -33.47
CA ASN A 416 -2.24 22.03 -32.65
C ASN A 416 -2.07 22.63 -31.24
N GLY A 417 -0.86 22.56 -30.67
CA GLY A 417 -0.57 23.20 -29.40
C GLY A 417 -0.77 24.72 -29.40
N ILE A 418 -0.41 25.40 -30.49
CA ILE A 418 -0.73 26.82 -30.69
C ILE A 418 -2.25 27.05 -30.56
N LYS A 419 -3.07 26.24 -31.25
CA LYS A 419 -4.54 26.34 -31.22
C LYS A 419 -5.11 26.10 -29.81
N VAL A 420 -4.51 25.16 -29.07
CA VAL A 420 -4.91 24.88 -27.69
C VAL A 420 -4.61 26.09 -26.79
N TYR A 421 -3.40 26.68 -26.89
CA TYR A 421 -3.07 27.87 -26.11
C TYR A 421 -3.87 29.10 -26.51
N GLU A 422 -4.23 29.28 -27.79
CA GLU A 422 -5.19 30.32 -28.20
C GLU A 422 -6.51 30.19 -27.41
N SER A 423 -7.04 28.97 -27.29
CA SER A 423 -8.27 28.68 -26.53
C SER A 423 -8.08 28.93 -25.03
N VAL A 424 -6.99 28.41 -24.44
CA VAL A 424 -6.69 28.57 -23.01
C VAL A 424 -6.55 30.04 -22.65
N ILE A 425 -5.69 30.79 -23.34
CA ILE A 425 -5.46 32.23 -23.10
C ILE A 425 -6.77 33.02 -23.24
N SER A 426 -7.58 32.72 -24.26
CA SER A 426 -8.88 33.38 -24.50
C SER A 426 -9.92 33.08 -23.42
N ALA A 427 -9.77 32.00 -22.66
CA ALA A 427 -10.68 31.63 -21.59
C ALA A 427 -10.21 32.14 -20.23
N VAL A 428 -8.94 31.89 -19.86
CA VAL A 428 -8.44 32.13 -18.50
C VAL A 428 -8.36 33.62 -18.15
N HIS A 429 -8.22 34.52 -19.12
CA HIS A 429 -8.13 35.96 -18.86
C HIS A 429 -9.38 36.56 -18.19
N ARG A 430 -10.54 35.86 -18.21
CA ARG A 430 -11.82 36.31 -17.66
C ARG A 430 -12.19 35.70 -16.31
N VAL A 431 -11.34 34.83 -15.76
CA VAL A 431 -11.63 34.18 -14.47
C VAL A 431 -11.90 35.25 -13.41
N GLN A 432 -13.00 35.10 -12.66
CA GLN A 432 -13.33 35.95 -11.52
C GLN A 432 -12.85 35.25 -10.25
N THR A 433 -11.96 35.89 -9.50
CA THR A 433 -11.51 35.37 -8.19
C THR A 433 -12.52 35.74 -7.09
N GLU A 434 -12.51 35.02 -5.96
CA GLU A 434 -13.44 35.29 -4.85
C GLU A 434 -13.34 36.74 -4.33
N GLU A 435 -12.13 37.32 -4.25
CA GLU A 435 -11.89 38.72 -3.89
C GLU A 435 -12.63 39.71 -4.82
N GLN A 436 -12.78 39.36 -6.10
CA GLN A 436 -13.50 40.18 -7.08
C GLN A 436 -15.02 40.01 -6.99
N ARG A 437 -15.49 38.82 -6.62
CA ARG A 437 -16.92 38.58 -6.31
C ARG A 437 -17.38 39.43 -5.11
N PHE A 438 -16.51 39.61 -4.12
CA PHE A 438 -16.77 40.52 -2.99
C PHE A 438 -16.77 42.01 -3.40
N SER A 439 -15.89 42.39 -4.33
CA SER A 439 -15.76 43.78 -4.82
C SER A 439 -16.93 44.25 -5.71
N LEU A 440 -17.60 43.33 -6.40
CA LEU A 440 -18.68 43.60 -7.35
C LEU A 440 -20.10 43.67 -6.73
N GLY A 441 -20.21 43.79 -5.41
CA GLY A 441 -21.48 44.15 -4.77
C GLY A 441 -22.52 43.03 -4.68
N PHE A 442 -22.12 41.75 -4.78
CA PHE A 442 -22.99 40.64 -4.40
C PHE A 442 -23.04 40.53 -2.87
N LEU A 443 -23.85 41.40 -2.25
CA LEU A 443 -24.21 41.30 -0.84
C LEU A 443 -25.30 40.26 -0.62
N SER A 444 -25.01 39.29 0.25
CA SER A 444 -25.79 39.08 1.46
C SER A 444 -24.90 38.44 2.55
N PRO A 445 -24.62 39.14 3.66
CA PRO A 445 -23.83 38.64 4.77
C PRO A 445 -24.72 38.05 5.88
N GLY A 446 -24.21 37.02 6.56
CA GLY A 446 -24.79 36.45 7.77
C GLY A 446 -23.72 35.91 8.71
N ARG A 447 -23.00 36.83 9.38
CA ARG A 447 -22.44 36.80 10.76
C ARG A 447 -21.87 35.45 11.27
N GLU A 448 -20.62 35.35 11.68
CA GLU A 448 -19.87 36.24 12.58
C GLU A 448 -18.37 35.98 12.41
N GLU A 449 -17.61 37.05 12.15
CA GLU A 449 -16.17 37.06 12.30
C GLU A 449 -15.82 38.26 13.20
N ARG A 450 -14.76 38.06 14.00
CA ARG A 450 -13.97 39.03 14.78
C ARG A 450 -14.43 39.31 16.20
N ALA A 451 -13.70 38.71 17.15
CA ALA A 451 -12.63 39.42 17.84
C ALA A 451 -11.90 38.44 18.78
N TYR A 452 -10.59 38.19 18.57
CA TYR A 452 -9.64 38.07 19.67
C TYR A 452 -8.19 37.97 19.18
N GLU A 453 -7.48 39.09 19.23
CA GLU A 453 -6.08 39.09 19.68
C GLU A 453 -5.97 40.11 20.82
N ARG A 454 -5.22 39.71 21.85
CA ARG A 454 -4.94 40.38 23.14
C ARG A 454 -6.04 40.37 24.20
N ARG A 455 -5.90 39.41 25.13
CA ARG A 455 -5.61 39.69 26.54
C ARG A 455 -5.14 38.43 27.25
N GLU A 456 -4.02 38.56 27.95
CA GLU A 456 -3.54 37.65 28.99
C GLU A 456 -4.59 37.51 30.12
N ASP A 457 -4.56 36.32 30.72
CA ASP A 457 -4.84 36.00 32.14
C ASP A 457 -6.21 36.39 32.73
N THR A 458 -7.06 35.38 32.99
CA THR A 458 -7.64 35.05 34.33
C THR A 458 -8.93 34.21 34.27
N SER A 459 -8.98 33.25 35.20
CA SER A 459 -10.13 32.59 35.85
C SER A 459 -11.07 31.64 35.06
N LEU A 460 -10.99 30.38 35.50
CA LEU A 460 -12.08 29.42 35.69
C LEU A 460 -13.48 30.05 35.88
N GLY A 461 -14.47 29.52 35.17
CA GLY A 461 -15.88 29.60 35.57
C GLY A 461 -16.89 29.51 34.42
N ASP A 462 -17.78 28.52 34.50
CA ASP A 462 -19.10 28.47 33.86
C ASP A 462 -19.26 28.31 32.34
N TRP A 463 -19.17 27.05 31.86
CA TRP A 463 -19.90 26.58 30.67
C TRP A 463 -20.48 25.16 30.83
N LYS A 464 -21.01 24.82 32.01
CA LYS A 464 -21.99 23.73 32.14
C LYS A 464 -23.37 24.26 31.78
N LEU A 465 -23.86 23.97 30.57
CA LEU A 465 -25.28 23.71 30.22
C LEU A 465 -25.53 24.03 28.74
N LYS A 466 -25.41 23.02 27.88
CA LYS A 466 -26.32 22.67 26.75
C LYS A 466 -25.59 21.81 25.72
N MET A 467 -25.64 20.49 25.92
CA MET A 467 -25.64 19.49 24.84
C MET A 467 -26.26 18.21 25.43
N GLY A 468 -27.35 17.74 24.82
CA GLY A 468 -28.10 16.57 25.26
C GLY A 468 -27.29 15.29 25.15
N ARG A 469 -27.08 14.63 26.29
CA ARG A 469 -26.51 13.29 26.40
C ARG A 469 -27.47 12.28 25.75
N LYS A 470 -27.04 11.58 24.70
CA LYS A 470 -27.55 10.22 24.45
C LYS A 470 -26.90 9.33 25.50
N GLY A 471 -27.71 8.81 26.42
CA GLY A 471 -27.26 8.07 27.59
C GLY A 471 -26.67 6.71 27.23
N VAL A 472 -25.55 6.37 27.88
CA VAL A 472 -25.02 5.02 27.98
C VAL A 472 -26.06 4.13 28.68
N PRO A 473 -26.39 2.92 28.17
CA PRO A 473 -27.37 2.03 28.81
C PRO A 473 -27.01 1.70 30.28
N GLU A 474 -27.97 1.73 31.20
CA GLU A 474 -27.74 1.59 32.65
C GLU A 474 -27.04 0.27 33.06
N TRP A 475 -27.14 -0.81 32.26
CA TRP A 475 -26.48 -2.08 32.56
C TRP A 475 -24.94 -2.02 32.48
N LEU A 476 -24.38 -1.01 31.81
CA LEU A 476 -22.93 -0.76 31.75
C LEU A 476 -22.34 -0.25 33.08
N ASN A 477 -23.18 0.20 34.02
CA ASN A 477 -22.74 0.79 35.29
C ASN A 477 -22.99 -0.12 36.51
N SER A 478 -23.22 -1.42 36.29
CA SER A 478 -23.44 -2.37 37.39
C SER A 478 -22.15 -2.64 38.17
N SER A 479 -22.15 -2.32 39.48
CA SER A 479 -21.02 -2.53 40.39
C SER A 479 -20.83 -3.98 40.85
N LEU A 480 -21.50 -4.95 40.21
CA LEU A 480 -21.51 -6.35 40.66
C LEU A 480 -20.24 -7.14 40.29
N TRP A 481 -19.37 -6.62 39.41
CA TRP A 481 -18.23 -7.41 38.90
C TRP A 481 -16.90 -6.64 38.74
N SER A 482 -16.70 -5.52 39.42
CA SER A 482 -15.40 -4.83 39.42
C SER A 482 -14.39 -5.54 40.34
N SER A 483 -13.32 -6.12 39.77
CA SER A 483 -12.15 -6.52 40.55
C SER A 483 -11.39 -5.27 41.04
N LYS A 484 -11.10 -5.20 42.35
CA LYS A 484 -10.36 -4.09 42.94
C LYS A 484 -8.86 -4.17 42.60
N PRO A 485 -8.17 -3.03 42.37
CA PRO A 485 -6.73 -3.01 42.18
C PRO A 485 -6.00 -3.21 43.51
N TYR A 486 -4.99 -4.09 43.52
CA TYR A 486 -3.99 -4.17 44.59
C TYR A 486 -2.91 -3.11 44.33
N SER A 487 -2.73 -2.19 45.26
CA SER A 487 -1.50 -1.41 45.37
C SER A 487 -1.18 -1.14 46.85
N ASN A 488 -0.05 -1.70 47.29
CA ASN A 488 1.08 -0.98 47.91
C ASN A 488 1.91 -1.97 48.73
N TYR A 489 3.22 -2.01 48.47
CA TYR A 489 4.24 -1.55 49.42
C TYR A 489 5.63 -1.58 48.73
N LEU A 490 6.14 -0.39 48.42
CA LEU A 490 7.57 -0.08 48.42
C LEU A 490 7.82 0.77 49.67
N SER A 491 8.79 0.38 50.49
CA SER A 491 9.41 1.25 51.48
C SER A 491 10.92 1.12 51.36
N ILE A 492 11.58 2.24 51.06
CA ILE A 492 13.04 2.41 51.06
C ILE A 492 13.43 3.19 52.33
N ASN A 493 14.30 2.60 53.16
CA ASN A 493 15.52 3.22 53.74
C ASN A 493 15.97 2.53 55.04
N ALA A 494 17.20 2.00 55.04
CA ALA A 494 18.18 2.16 56.13
C ALA A 494 19.58 1.74 55.64
N LEU A 495 20.56 2.63 55.85
CA LEU A 495 21.99 2.44 55.61
C LEU A 495 22.62 1.44 56.60
N GLU A 496 23.62 0.66 56.17
CA GLU A 496 25.02 0.72 56.67
C GLU A 496 25.95 -0.35 56.05
N THR A 497 27.02 0.15 55.42
CA THR A 497 28.43 -0.33 55.35
C THR A 497 28.79 -1.83 55.40
N LEU A 498 29.44 -2.34 54.34
CA LEU A 498 30.89 -2.68 54.26
C LEU A 498 31.24 -3.35 52.89
N ARG A 499 32.37 -2.96 52.29
CA ARG A 499 33.03 -3.60 51.12
C ARG A 499 34.07 -4.65 51.59
N PRO A 500 34.92 -5.20 50.71
CA PRO A 500 34.69 -6.22 49.66
C PRO A 500 35.49 -7.51 49.97
N ASP A 501 35.31 -8.60 49.22
CA ASP A 501 36.41 -9.52 48.80
C ASP A 501 35.90 -10.75 48.02
N SER A 502 36.70 -11.15 47.03
CA SER A 502 36.67 -12.41 46.29
C SER A 502 38.04 -13.10 46.48
N PRO A 503 38.28 -14.36 46.04
CA PRO A 503 37.62 -15.66 46.25
C PRO A 503 38.60 -16.65 46.97
N PRO A 504 38.36 -17.98 47.10
CA PRO A 504 38.60 -18.95 46.00
C PRO A 504 37.73 -20.25 45.98
N ARG A 505 37.83 -20.99 44.87
CA ARG A 505 37.41 -22.41 44.59
C ARG A 505 38.39 -23.43 45.26
N PRO A 506 38.21 -24.79 45.28
CA PRO A 506 37.66 -25.66 44.21
C PRO A 506 36.89 -26.98 44.56
N SER A 507 36.28 -27.58 43.51
CA SER A 507 36.01 -29.02 43.18
C SER A 507 35.02 -29.84 44.05
N SER A 508 34.18 -30.77 43.55
CA SER A 508 34.16 -31.61 42.33
C SER A 508 32.78 -32.27 42.07
N THR A 509 32.60 -32.74 40.82
CA THR A 509 31.73 -33.83 40.30
C THR A 509 30.20 -33.67 40.13
N PRO A 510 29.65 -34.02 38.94
CA PRO A 510 28.21 -34.12 38.66
C PRO A 510 27.70 -35.57 38.74
N SER A 511 26.39 -35.75 38.94
CA SER A 511 25.69 -37.04 38.85
C SER A 511 24.25 -36.84 38.31
N PRO A 512 23.64 -37.88 37.70
CA PRO A 512 22.85 -37.74 36.48
C PRO A 512 21.32 -37.71 36.70
N SER A 513 20.64 -37.30 35.65
CA SER A 513 19.19 -37.31 35.42
C SER A 513 18.59 -38.74 35.46
N PRO A 514 17.38 -38.93 36.01
CA PRO A 514 16.71 -40.22 35.99
C PRO A 514 15.94 -40.43 34.67
N SER A 515 16.21 -41.57 34.05
CA SER A 515 15.45 -42.21 32.99
C SER A 515 14.06 -42.62 33.48
N TRP A 516 13.01 -42.39 32.68
CA TRP A 516 11.72 -43.06 32.85
C TRP A 516 11.44 -43.99 31.68
N SER A 517 11.31 -45.26 32.06
CA SER A 517 11.09 -46.43 31.22
C SER A 517 9.65 -46.57 30.74
N GLU A 518 9.54 -47.36 29.68
CA GLU A 518 8.35 -47.81 28.95
C GLU A 518 7.20 -48.39 29.80
N VAL A 519 5.97 -48.10 29.33
CA VAL A 519 4.70 -48.89 29.29
C VAL A 519 4.31 -49.77 30.49
N PRO A 520 3.03 -49.73 30.91
CA PRO A 520 2.29 -50.99 31.05
C PRO A 520 0.83 -50.99 30.50
N PRO A 521 0.22 -52.19 30.38
CA PRO A 521 -1.01 -52.44 29.63
C PRO A 521 -2.29 -52.48 30.50
N SER A 522 -3.40 -52.74 29.79
CA SER A 522 -4.79 -52.94 30.20
C SER A 522 -5.05 -53.81 31.45
N GLU A 523 -6.00 -53.33 32.28
CA GLU A 523 -7.20 -54.01 32.81
C GLU A 523 -7.50 -53.75 34.30
N SER A 524 -8.78 -53.45 34.55
CA SER A 524 -9.54 -53.62 35.79
C SER A 524 -9.07 -52.89 37.05
N SER A 525 -9.87 -51.94 37.52
CA SER A 525 -9.86 -51.55 38.94
C SER A 525 -11.28 -51.54 39.51
N SER A 526 -11.39 -52.31 40.58
CA SER A 526 -12.49 -52.38 41.52
C SER A 526 -12.73 -51.04 42.21
N ILE A 527 -14.01 -50.82 42.50
CA ILE A 527 -14.56 -49.71 43.28
C ILE A 527 -13.81 -49.53 44.62
N SER A 528 -13.31 -48.32 44.87
CA SER A 528 -13.13 -47.79 46.22
C SER A 528 -13.77 -46.41 46.30
N THR A 529 -14.67 -46.28 47.25
CA THR A 529 -15.57 -45.16 47.50
C THR A 529 -14.96 -44.21 48.54
N ASP A 530 -14.65 -42.97 48.13
CA ASP A 530 -14.78 -41.80 49.01
C ASP A 530 -15.03 -40.55 48.13
N PRO A 531 -16.12 -39.78 48.33
CA PRO A 531 -16.50 -38.71 47.42
C PRO A 531 -15.79 -37.41 47.81
N GLY A 532 -14.75 -37.04 47.08
CA GLY A 532 -14.37 -35.64 46.97
C GLY A 532 -15.54 -34.80 46.44
N PRO A 533 -15.60 -33.49 46.72
CA PRO A 533 -16.69 -32.64 46.24
C PRO A 533 -16.79 -32.78 44.71
N PRO A 534 -18.02 -32.79 44.14
CA PRO A 534 -18.17 -33.02 42.70
C PRO A 534 -17.34 -31.99 41.94
N ARG A 535 -16.50 -32.46 41.01
CA ARG A 535 -15.60 -31.64 40.18
C ARG A 535 -16.33 -30.60 39.31
N PHE A 536 -17.66 -30.61 39.29
CA PHE A 536 -18.51 -29.78 38.46
C PHE A 536 -19.71 -29.30 39.27
N SER A 537 -20.16 -28.08 39.00
CA SER A 537 -21.36 -27.53 39.63
C SER A 537 -22.62 -28.32 39.23
N PRO A 538 -23.66 -28.40 40.08
CA PRO A 538 -24.92 -29.05 39.73
C PRO A 538 -25.57 -28.49 38.46
N GLU A 539 -25.35 -27.20 38.17
CA GLU A 539 -25.86 -26.51 36.98
C GLU A 539 -25.15 -27.00 35.70
N GLU A 540 -23.83 -27.15 35.71
CA GLU A 540 -23.07 -27.69 34.59
C GLU A 540 -23.45 -29.14 34.27
N ILE A 541 -23.71 -29.95 35.31
CA ILE A 541 -24.16 -31.35 35.14
C ILE A 541 -25.56 -31.40 34.52
N ALA A 542 -26.47 -30.54 34.97
CA ALA A 542 -27.82 -30.44 34.42
C ALA A 542 -27.79 -29.97 32.96
N HIS A 543 -26.97 -28.97 32.65
CA HIS A 543 -26.79 -28.42 31.30
C HIS A 543 -26.16 -29.45 30.35
N GLN A 544 -25.11 -30.16 30.78
CA GLN A 544 -24.52 -31.26 30.04
C GLN A 544 -25.55 -32.37 29.75
N SER A 545 -26.40 -32.70 30.74
CA SER A 545 -27.45 -33.72 30.58
C SER A 545 -28.49 -33.31 29.53
N GLN A 546 -28.85 -32.03 29.45
CA GLN A 546 -29.76 -31.51 28.42
C GLN A 546 -29.17 -31.64 27.02
N ILE A 547 -27.89 -31.30 26.84
CA ILE A 547 -27.19 -31.44 25.56
C ILE A 547 -27.11 -32.91 25.14
N VAL A 548 -26.73 -33.80 26.05
CA VAL A 548 -26.64 -35.25 25.76
C VAL A 548 -28.02 -35.84 25.41
N ASN A 549 -29.09 -35.37 26.05
CA ASN A 549 -30.44 -35.77 25.71
C ASN A 549 -30.83 -35.35 24.28
N GLU A 550 -30.47 -34.14 23.86
CA GLU A 550 -30.69 -33.67 22.49
C GLU A 550 -29.89 -34.50 21.47
N LEU A 551 -28.62 -34.76 21.73
CA LEU A 551 -27.75 -35.60 20.89
C LEU A 551 -28.21 -37.06 20.79
N SER A 552 -29.02 -37.52 21.75
CA SER A 552 -29.56 -38.89 21.78
C SER A 552 -30.77 -39.08 20.86
N LYS A 553 -31.38 -38.01 20.36
CA LYS A 553 -32.54 -38.08 19.45
C LYS A 553 -32.16 -38.65 18.09
N ARG A 554 -33.13 -39.30 17.41
CA ARG A 554 -32.93 -39.87 16.06
C ARG A 554 -32.64 -38.79 15.01
N VAL A 555 -33.33 -37.66 15.13
CA VAL A 555 -33.11 -36.43 14.35
C VAL A 555 -32.85 -35.33 15.36
N ILE A 556 -31.69 -34.71 15.25
CA ILE A 556 -31.25 -33.65 16.17
C ILE A 556 -31.86 -32.33 15.74
N ASN A 557 -32.44 -31.60 16.69
CA ASN A 557 -32.88 -30.24 16.44
C ASN A 557 -31.68 -29.29 16.59
N VAL A 558 -31.08 -28.89 15.47
CA VAL A 558 -29.92 -27.99 15.46
C VAL A 558 -30.24 -26.63 16.08
N GLY A 559 -31.47 -26.12 15.95
CA GLY A 559 -31.88 -24.86 16.58
C GLY A 559 -31.87 -24.94 18.10
N GLU A 560 -32.38 -26.03 18.66
CA GLU A 560 -32.35 -26.26 20.11
C GLU A 560 -30.93 -26.56 20.60
N LEU A 561 -30.15 -27.33 19.82
CA LEU A 561 -28.73 -27.58 20.12
C LEU A 561 -27.94 -26.26 20.18
N ARG A 562 -28.13 -25.36 19.20
CA ARG A 562 -27.54 -24.02 19.17
C ARG A 562 -27.91 -23.20 20.41
N ARG A 563 -29.19 -23.24 20.82
CA ARG A 563 -29.67 -22.57 22.04
C ARG A 563 -29.04 -23.12 23.31
N LEU A 564 -28.80 -24.43 23.38
CA LEU A 564 -28.19 -25.06 24.54
C LEU A 564 -26.69 -24.75 24.61
N VAL A 565 -25.97 -24.72 23.49
CA VAL A 565 -24.51 -24.60 23.49
C VAL A 565 -23.99 -23.15 23.38
N CYS A 566 -24.85 -22.17 23.15
CA CYS A 566 -24.46 -20.74 23.08
C CYS A 566 -23.97 -20.14 24.40
N GLN A 567 -24.11 -20.86 25.50
CA GLN A 567 -23.59 -20.48 26.82
C GLN A 567 -22.26 -21.19 27.14
N GLY A 568 -21.67 -21.88 26.16
CA GLY A 568 -20.47 -22.71 26.31
C GLY A 568 -20.80 -24.19 26.46
N ILE A 569 -19.85 -25.06 26.09
CA ILE A 569 -19.97 -26.50 26.23
C ILE A 569 -19.15 -26.96 27.44
N PRO A 570 -19.76 -27.63 28.45
CA PRO A 570 -19.02 -28.12 29.60
C PRO A 570 -17.91 -29.12 29.22
N ASP A 571 -16.68 -28.87 29.69
CA ASP A 571 -15.50 -29.71 29.39
C ASP A 571 -15.62 -31.15 29.95
N GLY A 572 -16.40 -31.34 31.02
CA GLY A 572 -16.57 -32.63 31.70
C GLY A 572 -17.21 -33.74 30.87
N GLY A 573 -17.89 -33.40 29.76
CA GLY A 573 -18.65 -34.37 28.96
C GLY A 573 -17.95 -34.96 27.75
N ARG A 574 -16.80 -34.41 27.32
CA ARG A 574 -16.11 -34.81 26.07
C ARG A 574 -17.04 -34.83 24.84
N ILE A 575 -18.06 -33.98 24.82
CA ILE A 575 -19.11 -33.91 23.77
C ILE A 575 -18.81 -32.87 22.68
N ARG A 576 -17.89 -31.94 22.93
CA ARG A 576 -17.48 -30.87 22.00
C ARG A 576 -17.15 -31.34 20.58
N PRO A 577 -16.42 -32.47 20.37
CA PRO A 577 -16.12 -32.98 19.04
C PRO A 577 -17.35 -33.27 18.18
N THR A 578 -18.38 -33.90 18.76
CA THR A 578 -19.61 -34.21 18.03
C THR A 578 -20.43 -32.96 17.74
N ILE A 579 -20.47 -32.02 18.69
CA ILE A 579 -21.23 -30.77 18.56
C ILE A 579 -20.63 -29.87 17.47
N TRP A 580 -19.32 -29.66 17.47
CA TRP A 580 -18.66 -28.84 16.45
C TRP A 580 -18.85 -29.41 15.04
N LYS A 581 -18.79 -30.74 14.89
CA LYS A 581 -19.10 -31.42 13.62
C LYS A 581 -20.55 -31.20 13.15
N LEU A 582 -21.51 -31.09 14.07
CA LEU A 582 -22.91 -30.76 13.73
C LEU A 582 -23.10 -29.28 13.40
N LEU A 583 -22.48 -28.37 14.16
CA LEU A 583 -22.59 -26.93 13.96
C LEU A 583 -21.92 -26.46 12.66
N LEU A 584 -20.82 -27.10 12.28
CA LEU A 584 -20.09 -26.88 11.02
C LEU A 584 -20.65 -27.71 9.85
N HIS A 585 -21.85 -28.28 9.98
CA HIS A 585 -22.53 -29.03 8.92
C HIS A 585 -21.77 -30.26 8.36
N TYR A 586 -20.73 -30.72 9.06
CA TYR A 586 -19.99 -31.93 8.69
C TYR A 586 -20.81 -33.20 8.95
N LEU A 587 -21.57 -33.23 10.05
CA LEU A 587 -22.52 -34.30 10.34
C LEU A 587 -23.96 -33.86 9.99
N PRO A 588 -24.74 -34.72 9.30
CA PRO A 588 -26.14 -34.43 9.05
C PRO A 588 -26.99 -34.55 10.32
N ASN A 589 -28.15 -33.89 10.36
CA ASN A 589 -29.03 -33.89 11.53
C ASN A 589 -29.58 -35.29 11.89
N GLY A 590 -29.61 -36.21 10.92
CA GLY A 590 -30.05 -37.59 11.11
C GLY A 590 -28.92 -38.49 11.59
N ARG A 591 -29.00 -38.97 12.83
CA ARG A 591 -27.94 -39.78 13.46
C ARG A 591 -27.65 -41.09 12.73
N ALA A 592 -28.66 -41.68 12.08
CA ALA A 592 -28.50 -42.91 11.30
C ALA A 592 -27.54 -42.76 10.11
N LEU A 593 -27.34 -41.53 9.62
CA LEU A 593 -26.51 -41.24 8.45
C LEU A 593 -25.04 -40.97 8.82
N TRP A 594 -24.72 -40.80 10.10
CA TRP A 594 -23.39 -40.37 10.55
C TRP A 594 -22.27 -41.32 10.13
N ALA A 595 -22.47 -42.63 10.35
CA ALA A 595 -21.46 -43.63 10.01
C ALA A 595 -21.13 -43.59 8.51
N HIS A 596 -22.16 -43.51 7.66
CA HIS A 596 -22.00 -43.44 6.21
C HIS A 596 -21.32 -42.14 5.76
N GLU A 597 -21.74 -40.99 6.29
CA GLU A 597 -21.15 -39.70 5.89
C GLU A 597 -19.69 -39.58 6.34
N LEU A 598 -19.37 -40.03 7.56
CA LEU A 598 -17.99 -40.08 8.06
C LEU A 598 -17.12 -40.97 7.19
N GLU A 599 -17.56 -42.19 6.87
CA GLU A 599 -16.83 -43.11 6.00
C GLU A 599 -16.57 -42.50 4.63
N LYS A 600 -17.61 -41.96 3.99
CA LYS A 600 -17.52 -41.29 2.68
C LYS A 600 -16.52 -40.13 2.69
N LYS A 601 -16.63 -39.23 3.66
CA LYS A 601 -15.73 -38.06 3.77
C LYS A 601 -14.30 -38.48 4.09
N ARG A 602 -14.08 -39.44 4.99
CA ARG A 602 -12.75 -39.95 5.34
C ARG A 602 -12.06 -40.62 4.14
N LEU A 603 -12.79 -41.40 3.34
CA LEU A 603 -12.28 -41.96 2.09
C LEU A 603 -11.95 -40.87 1.07
N GLN A 604 -12.80 -39.84 0.95
CA GLN A 604 -12.55 -38.70 0.07
C GLN A 604 -11.27 -37.95 0.44
N TYR A 605 -11.07 -37.63 1.73
CA TYR A 605 -9.83 -37.00 2.18
C TYR A 605 -8.60 -37.88 1.95
N GLN A 606 -8.73 -39.19 2.16
CA GLN A 606 -7.65 -40.13 1.87
C GLN A 606 -7.27 -40.11 0.37
N SER A 607 -8.25 -39.97 -0.53
CA SER A 607 -8.00 -39.78 -1.96
C SER A 607 -7.22 -38.49 -2.22
N PHE A 608 -7.62 -37.36 -1.63
CA PHE A 608 -6.91 -36.08 -1.77
C PHE A 608 -5.47 -36.17 -1.26
N LYS A 609 -5.27 -36.80 -0.11
CA LYS A 609 -3.94 -37.01 0.48
C LYS A 609 -3.04 -37.81 -0.45
N VAL A 610 -3.57 -38.89 -1.03
CA VAL A 610 -2.82 -39.73 -1.98
C VAL A 610 -2.54 -38.95 -3.26
N GLU A 611 -3.47 -38.18 -3.80
CA GLU A 611 -3.30 -37.48 -5.08
C GLU A 611 -2.39 -36.26 -4.98
N LEU A 612 -2.58 -35.43 -3.95
CA LEU A 612 -2.00 -34.07 -3.87
C LEU A 612 -0.66 -33.99 -3.13
N LEU A 613 -0.32 -34.99 -2.31
CA LEU A 613 0.94 -35.05 -1.55
C LEU A 613 1.99 -35.98 -2.18
N GLN A 614 1.84 -36.35 -3.45
CA GLN A 614 2.82 -37.18 -4.17
C GLN A 614 4.12 -36.43 -4.45
N ASN A 615 5.24 -37.15 -4.35
CA ASN A 615 6.54 -36.64 -4.78
C ASN A 615 6.54 -36.47 -6.32
N PRO A 616 7.06 -35.36 -6.88
CA PRO A 616 7.16 -35.15 -8.32
C PRO A 616 7.80 -36.33 -9.07
N SER A 617 8.79 -36.96 -8.44
CA SER A 617 9.50 -38.13 -8.99
C SER A 617 8.59 -39.34 -9.18
N ASP A 618 7.60 -39.52 -8.30
CA ASP A 618 6.63 -40.62 -8.37
C ASP A 618 5.51 -40.32 -9.37
N ILE A 619 5.16 -39.03 -9.56
CA ILE A 619 4.22 -38.58 -10.58
C ILE A 619 4.83 -38.80 -11.97
N SER A 620 6.08 -38.36 -12.20
CA SER A 620 6.79 -38.58 -13.46
C SER A 620 6.94 -40.08 -13.78
N ARG A 621 7.25 -40.91 -12.77
CA ARG A 621 7.36 -42.37 -12.94
C ARG A 621 6.02 -43.00 -13.36
N ARG A 622 4.90 -42.61 -12.73
CA ARG A 622 3.57 -43.12 -13.11
C ARG A 622 3.08 -42.63 -14.47
N MET A 623 3.46 -41.42 -14.89
CA MET A 623 3.16 -40.93 -16.24
C MET A 623 3.88 -41.77 -17.29
N ILE A 624 5.14 -42.13 -17.03
CA ILE A 624 5.94 -43.04 -17.86
C ILE A 624 5.28 -44.43 -17.88
N ASP A 625 4.90 -44.98 -16.73
CA ASP A 625 4.26 -46.30 -16.64
C ASP A 625 2.89 -46.35 -17.34
N LYS A 626 2.09 -45.27 -17.27
CA LYS A 626 0.82 -45.14 -18.01
C LYS A 626 1.03 -45.02 -19.52
N ALA A 627 2.06 -44.30 -19.96
CA ALA A 627 2.41 -44.22 -21.38
C ALA A 627 2.80 -45.60 -21.92
N HIS A 628 3.62 -46.35 -21.16
CA HIS A 628 3.99 -47.72 -21.48
C HIS A 628 2.80 -48.72 -21.42
N ALA A 629 1.78 -48.48 -20.59
CA ALA A 629 0.57 -49.30 -20.57
C ALA A 629 -0.36 -49.07 -21.77
N ILE A 630 -0.27 -47.91 -22.43
CA ILE A 630 -1.07 -47.54 -23.61
C ILE A 630 -0.37 -48.00 -24.90
N SER A 631 0.97 -47.93 -24.95
CA SER A 631 1.78 -48.55 -25.99
C SER A 631 2.01 -50.02 -25.63
N GLY A 632 1.15 -50.94 -26.07
CA GLY A 632 1.22 -52.37 -25.72
C GLY A 632 2.48 -53.11 -26.20
N GLU A 633 3.65 -52.75 -25.70
CA GLU A 633 4.91 -53.47 -25.89
C GLU A 633 5.32 -54.15 -24.58
N SER A 634 4.95 -55.42 -24.48
CA SER A 634 5.60 -56.34 -23.55
C SER A 634 7.01 -56.63 -24.05
N ASN A 635 8.05 -56.14 -23.37
CA ASN A 635 9.35 -56.77 -23.43
C ASN A 635 9.95 -56.93 -22.04
N SER A 636 9.99 -58.20 -21.64
CA SER A 636 10.80 -58.75 -20.57
C SER A 636 12.29 -58.58 -20.88
N GLU A 637 13.08 -58.35 -19.82
CA GLU A 637 14.55 -58.40 -19.76
C GLU A 637 15.33 -57.13 -20.11
N ALA A 638 15.48 -56.24 -19.12
CA ALA A 638 16.77 -55.61 -18.82
C ALA A 638 16.80 -55.09 -17.37
N LYS A 639 17.51 -55.81 -16.49
CA LYS A 639 17.89 -55.32 -15.16
C LYS A 639 18.90 -54.18 -15.32
N GLY A 640 18.58 -53.02 -14.74
CA GLY A 640 19.58 -52.14 -14.14
C GLY A 640 20.30 -51.16 -15.07
N LEU A 641 19.57 -50.29 -15.77
CA LEU A 641 20.00 -48.93 -16.15
C LEU A 641 18.77 -48.19 -16.71
N LEU A 642 18.39 -47.06 -16.10
CA LEU A 642 17.29 -46.23 -16.57
C LEU A 642 17.64 -45.71 -17.99
N GLN A 643 16.91 -46.14 -19.01
CA GLN A 643 17.03 -45.57 -20.35
C GLN A 643 16.65 -44.08 -20.31
N ARG A 644 17.61 -43.22 -20.65
CA ARG A 644 17.46 -41.75 -20.73
C ARG A 644 16.46 -41.25 -21.78
N SER A 645 15.92 -42.13 -22.62
CA SER A 645 15.21 -41.77 -23.86
C SER A 645 13.68 -41.76 -23.76
N ALA A 646 13.09 -41.81 -22.56
CA ALA A 646 11.64 -41.79 -22.39
C ALA A 646 11.14 -40.75 -21.36
N ILE A 647 11.90 -39.68 -21.13
CA ILE A 647 11.36 -38.45 -20.56
C ILE A 647 11.02 -37.59 -21.77
N THR A 648 9.74 -37.28 -21.99
CA THR A 648 9.35 -36.25 -22.96
C THR A 648 10.17 -35.00 -22.64
N ASP A 649 10.94 -34.48 -23.60
CA ASP A 649 11.97 -33.43 -23.44
C ASP A 649 11.50 -32.14 -22.72
N ASP A 650 10.20 -32.03 -22.41
CA ASP A 650 9.52 -30.85 -21.88
C ASP A 650 9.31 -30.84 -20.35
N ASP A 651 9.39 -31.97 -19.63
CA ASP A 651 9.10 -32.02 -18.17
C ASP A 651 10.28 -32.55 -17.31
N HIS A 652 11.08 -31.61 -16.79
CA HIS A 652 12.27 -31.88 -15.96
C HIS A 652 12.44 -30.83 -14.84
N PRO A 653 13.29 -31.06 -13.82
CA PRO A 653 13.49 -30.14 -12.68
C PRO A 653 13.92 -28.70 -13.01
N LEU A 654 14.36 -28.44 -14.24
CA LEU A 654 14.76 -27.11 -14.72
C LEU A 654 13.79 -26.56 -15.78
N SER A 655 12.66 -27.25 -16.01
CA SER A 655 11.70 -26.86 -17.03
C SER A 655 10.97 -25.59 -16.59
N LEU A 656 10.94 -24.61 -17.48
CA LEU A 656 10.22 -23.34 -17.28
C LEU A 656 8.81 -23.37 -17.85
N LEU A 657 8.39 -24.51 -18.42
CA LEU A 657 7.06 -24.65 -19.02
C LEU A 657 5.97 -24.70 -17.93
N PRO A 658 4.87 -23.94 -18.06
CA PRO A 658 3.76 -23.96 -17.10
C PRO A 658 3.10 -25.33 -16.91
N THR A 659 3.25 -26.22 -17.89
CA THR A 659 2.73 -27.60 -17.89
C THR A 659 3.58 -28.57 -17.07
N SER A 660 4.84 -28.21 -16.78
CA SER A 660 5.78 -29.07 -16.05
C SER A 660 5.29 -29.35 -14.63
N VAL A 661 5.39 -30.62 -14.21
CA VAL A 661 5.13 -31.04 -12.82
C VAL A 661 6.18 -30.45 -11.88
N TRP A 662 7.43 -30.33 -12.33
CA TRP A 662 8.54 -29.76 -11.57
C TRP A 662 8.43 -28.26 -11.40
N ASN A 663 8.06 -27.52 -12.45
CA ASN A 663 7.87 -26.08 -12.34
C ASN A 663 6.79 -25.73 -11.31
N ARG A 664 5.64 -26.43 -11.37
CA ARG A 664 4.57 -26.30 -10.36
C ARG A 664 5.05 -26.67 -8.96
N PHE A 665 5.82 -27.74 -8.82
CA PHE A 665 6.40 -28.14 -7.53
C PHE A 665 7.33 -27.07 -6.93
N PHE A 666 8.19 -26.44 -7.73
CA PHE A 666 9.07 -25.37 -7.25
C PHE A 666 8.32 -24.08 -6.93
N GLN A 667 7.29 -23.73 -7.70
CA GLN A 667 6.40 -22.61 -7.36
C GLN A 667 5.62 -22.87 -6.05
N GLU A 668 5.33 -24.14 -5.74
CA GLU A 668 4.64 -24.56 -4.51
C GLU A 668 5.61 -24.77 -3.33
N ALA A 669 6.92 -24.82 -3.55
CA ALA A 669 7.92 -25.08 -2.51
C ALA A 669 7.94 -23.97 -1.46
N GLU A 670 7.85 -22.70 -1.89
CA GLU A 670 7.79 -21.54 -0.98
C GLU A 670 6.55 -21.59 -0.08
N LEU A 671 5.41 -22.01 -0.64
CA LEU A 671 4.14 -22.16 0.09
C LEU A 671 4.25 -23.26 1.16
N ILE A 672 4.84 -24.40 0.79
CA ILE A 672 5.04 -25.53 1.71
C ILE A 672 6.02 -25.14 2.81
N GLU A 673 7.11 -24.46 2.48
CA GLU A 673 8.09 -23.99 3.47
C GLU A 673 7.46 -22.99 4.45
N GLN A 674 6.58 -22.11 3.96
CA GLN A 674 5.81 -21.21 4.80
C GLN A 674 4.90 -21.97 5.78
N ILE A 675 4.16 -22.98 5.30
CA ILE A 675 3.33 -23.85 6.15
C ILE A 675 4.20 -24.55 7.20
N ASP A 676 5.37 -25.05 6.83
CA ASP A 676 6.27 -25.78 7.73
C ASP A 676 6.79 -24.90 8.86
N ARG A 677 7.17 -23.66 8.55
CA ARG A 677 7.57 -22.67 9.56
C ARG A 677 6.41 -22.31 10.48
N ASP A 678 5.22 -22.11 9.91
CA ASP A 678 4.03 -21.68 10.65
C ASP A 678 3.49 -22.77 11.59
N VAL A 679 3.46 -24.03 11.15
CA VAL A 679 3.04 -25.17 11.97
C VAL A 679 3.97 -25.34 13.17
N LYS A 680 5.30 -25.21 13.00
CA LYS A 680 6.28 -25.33 14.09
C LYS A 680 6.09 -24.29 15.19
N ARG A 681 5.63 -23.09 14.86
CA ARG A 681 5.38 -21.99 15.82
C ARG A 681 3.93 -21.91 16.29
N THR A 682 3.08 -22.87 15.93
CA THR A 682 1.67 -22.87 16.33
C THR A 682 1.55 -23.18 17.81
N PHE A 683 1.05 -22.22 18.62
CA PHE A 683 0.93 -22.33 20.08
C PHE A 683 2.21 -22.87 20.75
N PRO A 684 3.31 -22.09 20.74
CA PRO A 684 4.63 -22.55 21.18
C PRO A 684 4.68 -22.96 22.66
N ASP A 685 3.78 -22.43 23.48
CA ASP A 685 3.69 -22.71 24.92
C ASP A 685 2.93 -24.01 25.23
N MET A 686 2.35 -24.69 24.23
CA MET A 686 1.61 -25.93 24.39
C MET A 686 2.38 -27.14 23.87
N GLU A 687 2.80 -28.03 24.77
CA GLU A 687 3.48 -29.29 24.41
C GLU A 687 2.72 -30.13 23.38
N PHE A 688 1.39 -30.01 23.33
CA PHE A 688 0.53 -30.66 22.35
C PHE A 688 0.88 -30.30 20.89
N PHE A 689 1.32 -29.06 20.64
CA PHE A 689 1.63 -28.53 19.32
C PHE A 689 3.13 -28.30 19.09
N SER A 690 3.89 -27.90 20.10
CA SER A 690 5.29 -27.45 19.96
C SER A 690 6.32 -28.37 20.64
N GLY A 691 5.90 -29.46 21.26
CA GLY A 691 6.80 -30.39 21.95
C GLY A 691 7.68 -31.24 21.03
N ASP A 692 8.80 -31.73 21.56
CA ASP A 692 9.72 -32.64 20.85
C ASP A 692 9.26 -34.10 20.83
N SER A 693 8.17 -34.42 21.52
CA SER A 693 7.61 -35.75 21.62
C SER A 693 7.14 -36.28 20.26
N CYS A 694 7.14 -37.61 20.09
CA CYS A 694 6.59 -38.25 18.89
C CYS A 694 5.11 -37.89 18.69
N TYR A 695 4.37 -37.68 19.78
CA TYR A 695 2.97 -37.28 19.76
C TYR A 695 2.77 -35.87 19.18
N ALA A 696 3.55 -34.89 19.65
CA ALA A 696 3.50 -33.51 19.15
C ALA A 696 3.96 -33.42 17.69
N LYS A 697 5.04 -34.13 17.32
CA LYS A 697 5.50 -34.22 15.92
C LYS A 697 4.45 -34.85 15.01
N SER A 698 3.74 -35.89 15.47
CA SER A 698 2.61 -36.46 14.72
C SER A 698 1.49 -35.45 14.52
N ASN A 699 1.19 -34.61 15.52
CA ASN A 699 0.16 -33.58 15.42
C ASN A 699 0.57 -32.49 14.41
N GLN A 700 1.81 -32.00 14.49
CA GLN A 700 2.38 -31.04 13.53
C GLN A 700 2.30 -31.57 12.10
N GLU A 701 2.69 -32.83 11.88
CA GLU A 701 2.63 -33.45 10.56
C GLU A 701 1.20 -33.57 10.02
N SER A 702 0.21 -33.82 10.88
CA SER A 702 -1.20 -33.80 10.47
C SER A 702 -1.69 -32.40 10.12
N LEU A 703 -1.38 -31.38 10.94
CA LEU A 703 -1.71 -29.98 10.64
C LEU A 703 -1.10 -29.53 9.31
N ARG A 704 0.19 -29.83 9.11
CA ARG A 704 0.94 -29.56 7.88
C ARG A 704 0.24 -30.14 6.66
N ARG A 705 -0.12 -31.43 6.70
CA ARG A 705 -0.81 -32.09 5.58
C ARG A 705 -2.17 -31.48 5.28
N ILE A 706 -2.97 -31.18 6.31
CA ILE A 706 -4.28 -30.55 6.13
C ILE A 706 -4.14 -29.21 5.41
N LEU A 707 -3.20 -28.36 5.84
CA LEU A 707 -2.98 -27.03 5.25
C LEU A 707 -2.48 -27.13 3.79
N ILE A 708 -1.59 -28.08 3.49
CA ILE A 708 -1.11 -28.29 2.11
C ILE A 708 -2.26 -28.77 1.22
N VAL A 709 -3.05 -29.76 1.67
CA VAL A 709 -4.21 -30.27 0.91
C VAL A 709 -5.23 -29.16 0.69
N PHE A 710 -5.52 -28.35 1.72
CA PHE A 710 -6.42 -27.20 1.60
C PHE A 710 -5.94 -26.19 0.56
N ALA A 711 -4.67 -25.79 0.63
CA ALA A 711 -4.10 -24.78 -0.27
C ALA A 711 -4.09 -25.24 -1.73
N LYS A 712 -3.85 -26.54 -1.97
CA LYS A 712 -3.90 -27.15 -3.31
C LYS A 712 -5.32 -27.24 -3.88
N LEU A 713 -6.31 -27.53 -3.03
CA LEU A 713 -7.72 -27.61 -3.45
C LEU A 713 -8.37 -26.23 -3.65
N ASN A 714 -7.84 -25.18 -3.02
CA ASN A 714 -8.40 -23.83 -3.06
C ASN A 714 -7.39 -22.82 -3.63
N PRO A 715 -7.11 -22.84 -4.96
CA PRO A 715 -6.06 -22.02 -5.57
C PRO A 715 -6.31 -20.51 -5.52
N GLU A 716 -7.55 -20.08 -5.30
CA GLU A 716 -7.93 -18.67 -5.17
C GLU A 716 -7.55 -18.08 -3.80
N ILE A 717 -7.71 -18.85 -2.73
CA ILE A 717 -7.41 -18.41 -1.36
C ILE A 717 -5.96 -18.77 -1.01
N ARG A 718 -5.52 -19.98 -1.40
CA ARG A 718 -4.27 -20.63 -1.01
C ARG A 718 -4.08 -20.65 0.52
N TYR A 719 -2.88 -20.96 0.98
CA TYR A 719 -2.53 -20.84 2.39
C TYR A 719 -2.20 -19.39 2.73
N VAL A 720 -2.74 -18.93 3.86
CA VAL A 720 -2.55 -17.58 4.38
C VAL A 720 -2.12 -17.67 5.84
N GLN A 721 -1.02 -16.99 6.19
CA GLN A 721 -0.48 -16.98 7.54
C GLN A 721 -1.59 -16.67 8.58
N GLY A 722 -1.69 -17.51 9.61
CA GLY A 722 -2.77 -17.47 10.61
C GLY A 722 -3.79 -18.61 10.46
N MET A 723 -3.92 -19.22 9.28
CA MET A 723 -4.77 -20.40 9.07
C MET A 723 -4.34 -21.59 9.94
N ASN A 724 -3.05 -21.74 10.22
CA ASN A 724 -2.52 -22.73 11.16
C ASN A 724 -3.09 -22.56 12.58
N GLU A 725 -3.29 -21.31 13.03
CA GLU A 725 -3.81 -20.99 14.36
C GLU A 725 -5.33 -21.14 14.43
N VAL A 726 -6.03 -20.93 13.31
CA VAL A 726 -7.47 -21.25 13.17
C VAL A 726 -7.69 -22.76 13.10
N LEU A 727 -6.78 -23.51 12.46
CA LEU A 727 -6.88 -24.97 12.35
C LEU A 727 -6.64 -25.69 13.70
N ALA A 728 -5.76 -25.14 14.53
CA ALA A 728 -5.31 -25.77 15.77
C ALA A 728 -6.43 -26.06 16.79
N PRO A 729 -7.37 -25.14 17.11
CA PRO A 729 -8.51 -25.42 17.98
C PRO A 729 -9.37 -26.60 17.51
N LEU A 730 -9.70 -26.66 16.21
CA LEU A 730 -10.46 -27.79 15.62
C LEU A 730 -9.71 -29.11 15.80
N PHE A 731 -8.41 -29.12 15.45
CA PHE A 731 -7.58 -30.30 15.53
C PHE A 731 -7.44 -30.81 16.97
N TYR A 732 -7.23 -29.90 17.93
CA TYR A 732 -7.14 -30.25 19.34
C TYR A 732 -8.42 -30.91 19.85
N VAL A 733 -9.59 -30.34 19.54
CA VAL A 733 -10.87 -30.88 19.97
C VAL A 733 -11.07 -32.29 19.40
N PHE A 734 -10.83 -32.49 18.10
CA PHE A 734 -11.06 -33.79 17.46
C PHE A 734 -9.99 -34.84 17.79
N ARG A 735 -8.76 -34.43 18.09
CA ARG A 735 -7.70 -35.35 18.54
C ARG A 735 -8.00 -35.94 19.93
N ASN A 736 -8.68 -35.16 20.77
CA ASN A 736 -9.09 -35.54 22.11
C ASN A 736 -10.52 -36.16 22.17
N ASP A 737 -11.05 -36.62 21.02
CA ASP A 737 -12.34 -37.30 20.93
C ASP A 737 -12.36 -38.57 21.80
N PRO A 738 -13.40 -38.79 22.63
CA PRO A 738 -13.47 -39.96 23.51
C PRO A 738 -13.58 -41.28 22.73
N GLN A 739 -14.01 -41.26 21.47
CA GLN A 739 -14.07 -42.45 20.62
C GLN A 739 -12.76 -42.58 19.84
N GLU A 740 -11.97 -43.61 20.17
CA GLU A 740 -10.67 -43.88 19.52
C GLU A 740 -10.78 -43.97 17.99
N ILE A 741 -11.88 -44.52 17.47
CA ILE A 741 -12.12 -44.62 16.02
C ILE A 741 -12.21 -43.24 15.36
N ASN A 742 -12.74 -42.24 16.05
CA ASN A 742 -12.81 -40.87 15.52
C ASN A 742 -11.46 -40.16 15.68
N ALA A 743 -10.78 -40.35 16.81
CA ALA A 743 -9.46 -39.79 17.05
C ALA A 743 -8.39 -40.31 16.05
N ALA A 744 -8.56 -41.55 15.55
CA ALA A 744 -7.72 -42.12 14.49
C ALA A 744 -7.90 -41.42 13.13
N HIS A 745 -9.10 -40.93 12.85
CA HIS A 745 -9.44 -40.22 11.61
C HIS A 745 -9.48 -38.68 11.77
N VAL A 746 -8.88 -38.17 12.84
CA VAL A 746 -8.83 -36.74 13.20
C VAL A 746 -8.45 -35.84 12.02
N GLU A 747 -7.51 -36.26 11.18
CA GLU A 747 -7.00 -35.43 10.07
C GLU A 747 -8.10 -35.11 9.05
N ALA A 748 -8.88 -36.12 8.66
CA ALA A 748 -9.97 -35.96 7.70
C ALA A 748 -11.14 -35.16 8.31
N ASP A 749 -11.51 -35.50 9.55
CA ASP A 749 -12.61 -34.82 10.26
C ASP A 749 -12.28 -33.33 10.47
N THR A 750 -11.02 -33.02 10.81
CA THR A 750 -10.54 -31.63 10.96
C THR A 750 -10.55 -30.90 9.62
N PHE A 751 -10.07 -31.53 8.55
CA PHE A 751 -10.02 -30.89 7.22
C PHE A 751 -11.40 -30.40 6.76
N PHE A 752 -12.43 -31.25 6.81
CA PHE A 752 -13.76 -30.84 6.35
C PHE A 752 -14.38 -29.78 7.25
N CYS A 753 -14.26 -29.91 8.57
CA CYS A 753 -14.75 -28.87 9.48
C CYS A 753 -14.03 -27.54 9.27
N PHE A 754 -12.73 -27.57 8.96
CA PHE A 754 -11.93 -26.38 8.65
C PHE A 754 -12.37 -25.73 7.33
N VAL A 755 -12.67 -26.52 6.29
CA VAL A 755 -13.21 -26.01 5.02
C VAL A 755 -14.57 -25.33 5.23
N GLU A 756 -15.48 -25.97 5.97
CA GLU A 756 -16.80 -25.39 6.27
C GLU A 756 -16.66 -24.11 7.09
N LEU A 757 -15.79 -24.09 8.12
CA LEU A 757 -15.51 -22.89 8.90
C LEU A 757 -14.96 -21.75 8.03
N LEU A 758 -13.94 -22.02 7.20
CA LEU A 758 -13.35 -21.01 6.33
C LEU A 758 -14.30 -20.55 5.23
N SER A 759 -15.31 -21.32 4.86
CA SER A 759 -16.30 -20.88 3.86
C SER A 759 -17.08 -19.66 4.35
N GLU A 760 -17.45 -19.63 5.64
CA GLU A 760 -18.13 -18.50 6.31
C GLU A 760 -17.22 -17.29 6.48
N PHE A 761 -15.91 -17.51 6.65
CA PHE A 761 -14.92 -16.44 6.83
C PHE A 761 -14.09 -16.17 5.57
N ARG A 762 -14.48 -16.70 4.40
CA ARG A 762 -13.67 -16.74 3.17
C ARG A 762 -13.15 -15.35 2.77
N VAL A 763 -14.01 -14.34 2.90
CA VAL A 763 -13.69 -12.95 2.54
C VAL A 763 -12.59 -12.32 3.39
N ASN A 764 -12.34 -12.86 4.59
CA ASN A 764 -11.30 -12.38 5.50
C ASN A 764 -9.91 -12.93 5.16
N PHE A 765 -9.83 -13.96 4.31
CA PHE A 765 -8.58 -14.61 3.92
C PHE A 765 -8.22 -14.39 2.45
N TYR A 766 -9.10 -13.79 1.66
CA TYR A 766 -8.87 -13.63 0.23
C TYR A 766 -8.16 -12.29 -0.08
N LYS A 767 -6.81 -12.35 -0.15
CA LYS A 767 -5.92 -11.18 -0.30
C LYS A 767 -6.29 -10.23 -1.44
N GLN A 768 -6.84 -10.74 -2.54
CA GLN A 768 -7.21 -9.93 -3.71
C GLN A 768 -8.40 -9.00 -3.47
N ILE A 769 -9.25 -9.30 -2.48
CA ILE A 769 -10.43 -8.50 -2.15
C ILE A 769 -10.29 -7.76 -0.82
N ASP A 770 -9.13 -7.81 -0.15
CA ASP A 770 -8.90 -7.13 1.14
C ASP A 770 -9.26 -5.64 1.05
N ASN A 771 -8.92 -4.99 -0.06
CA ASN A 771 -9.21 -3.56 -0.34
C ASN A 771 -10.58 -3.31 -1.01
N SER A 772 -11.42 -4.35 -1.15
CA SER A 772 -12.75 -4.24 -1.73
C SER A 772 -13.83 -3.93 -0.69
N VAL A 773 -15.03 -3.60 -1.16
CA VAL A 773 -16.23 -3.38 -0.31
C VAL A 773 -16.71 -4.63 0.45
N VAL A 774 -16.08 -5.79 0.26
CA VAL A 774 -16.46 -7.08 0.88
C VAL A 774 -15.31 -7.78 1.62
N GLY A 775 -14.08 -7.24 1.61
CA GLY A 775 -12.91 -7.87 2.24
C GLY A 775 -12.75 -7.60 3.75
N ILE A 776 -11.61 -8.04 4.30
CA ILE A 776 -11.28 -7.88 5.73
C ILE A 776 -11.34 -6.42 6.22
N HIS A 777 -10.96 -5.44 5.39
CA HIS A 777 -11.07 -4.02 5.75
C HIS A 777 -12.53 -3.58 5.90
N CYS A 778 -13.45 -4.11 5.08
CA CYS A 778 -14.88 -3.90 5.26
C CYS A 778 -15.36 -4.55 6.56
N THR A 779 -14.92 -5.77 6.88
CA THR A 779 -15.24 -6.44 8.15
C THR A 779 -14.76 -5.65 9.38
N ILE A 780 -13.56 -5.06 9.32
CA ILE A 780 -13.04 -4.14 10.36
C ILE A 780 -13.87 -2.84 10.42
N ALA A 781 -14.28 -2.30 9.27
CA ALA A 781 -15.17 -1.14 9.23
C ALA A 781 -16.54 -1.45 9.86
N LYS A 782 -17.09 -2.65 9.65
CA LYS A 782 -18.31 -3.13 10.33
C LYS A 782 -18.14 -3.16 11.85
N LEU A 783 -16.98 -3.59 12.36
CA LEU A 783 -16.68 -3.49 13.80
C LEU A 783 -16.70 -2.04 14.28
N SER A 784 -16.06 -1.12 13.55
CA SER A 784 -16.06 0.31 13.88
C SER A 784 -17.48 0.90 13.89
N LEU A 785 -18.32 0.53 12.91
CA LEU A 785 -19.72 0.94 12.86
C LEU A 785 -20.54 0.35 14.02
N LEU A 786 -20.29 -0.90 14.39
CA LEU A 786 -20.92 -1.53 15.54
C LEU A 786 -20.53 -0.81 16.85
N LEU A 787 -19.26 -0.44 17.00
CA LEU A 787 -18.80 0.37 18.14
C LEU A 787 -19.48 1.73 18.16
N LYS A 788 -19.49 2.46 17.02
CA LYS A 788 -20.16 3.76 16.90
C LYS A 788 -21.62 3.70 17.33
N LYS A 789 -22.31 2.61 17.00
CA LYS A 789 -23.71 2.42 17.31
C LYS A 789 -23.97 2.23 18.81
N HIS A 790 -23.14 1.43 19.48
CA HIS A 790 -23.34 1.07 20.88
C HIS A 790 -22.62 2.00 21.87
N ASP A 791 -21.53 2.63 21.44
CA ASP A 791 -20.72 3.56 22.22
C ASP A 791 -20.06 4.63 21.32
N GLU A 792 -20.85 5.63 20.93
CA GLU A 792 -20.39 6.71 20.05
C GLU A 792 -19.27 7.55 20.67
N GLU A 793 -19.25 7.69 22.00
CA GLU A 793 -18.21 8.43 22.72
C GLU A 793 -16.86 7.72 22.61
N LEU A 794 -16.82 6.43 22.92
CA LEU A 794 -15.61 5.62 22.79
C LEU A 794 -15.15 5.55 21.34
N TRP A 795 -16.07 5.38 20.38
CA TRP A 795 -15.74 5.40 18.96
C TRP A 795 -15.09 6.73 18.52
N ARG A 796 -15.69 7.88 18.86
CA ARG A 796 -15.13 9.19 18.52
C ARG A 796 -13.77 9.41 19.16
N HIS A 797 -13.59 8.93 20.39
CA HIS A 797 -12.31 9.03 21.08
C HIS A 797 -11.23 8.24 20.33
N LEU A 798 -11.49 6.96 20.01
CA LEU A 798 -10.53 6.13 19.27
C LEU A 798 -10.22 6.67 17.88
N GLU A 799 -11.24 7.11 17.13
CA GLU A 799 -11.12 7.55 15.74
C GLU A 799 -10.48 8.94 15.61
N TYR A 800 -10.98 9.92 16.37
CA TYR A 800 -10.60 11.33 16.18
C TYR A 800 -9.64 11.87 17.23
N THR A 801 -9.75 11.39 18.48
CA THR A 801 -8.93 11.92 19.59
C THR A 801 -7.58 11.22 19.65
N THR A 802 -7.58 9.90 19.85
CA THR A 802 -6.35 9.12 19.93
C THR A 802 -5.87 8.65 18.57
N LYS A 803 -6.74 8.63 17.54
CA LYS A 803 -6.42 8.20 16.16
C LYS A 803 -5.83 6.78 16.10
N VAL A 804 -6.35 5.88 16.93
CA VAL A 804 -5.95 4.47 16.96
C VAL A 804 -6.71 3.75 15.85
N ASN A 805 -6.02 3.45 14.75
CA ASN A 805 -6.63 2.75 13.62
C ASN A 805 -7.03 1.31 14.01
N PRO A 806 -8.31 0.91 13.83
CA PRO A 806 -8.79 -0.45 14.11
C PRO A 806 -7.97 -1.57 13.45
N GLN A 807 -7.32 -1.30 12.33
CA GLN A 807 -6.45 -2.27 11.64
C GLN A 807 -5.27 -2.75 12.49
N PHE A 808 -4.76 -1.94 13.44
CA PHE A 808 -3.59 -2.32 14.23
C PHE A 808 -3.87 -3.31 15.36
N TYR A 809 -5.14 -3.53 15.72
CA TYR A 809 -5.55 -4.51 16.74
C TYR A 809 -6.60 -5.49 16.20
N ALA A 810 -7.67 -5.00 15.57
CA ALA A 810 -8.81 -5.82 15.15
C ALA A 810 -8.50 -6.75 13.97
N PHE A 811 -7.47 -6.43 13.17
CA PHE A 811 -7.06 -7.30 12.07
C PHE A 811 -6.65 -8.69 12.57
N ARG A 812 -5.83 -8.75 13.63
CA ARG A 812 -5.41 -10.01 14.26
C ARG A 812 -6.59 -10.72 14.90
N TRP A 813 -7.42 -9.99 15.65
CA TRP A 813 -8.60 -10.53 16.33
C TRP A 813 -9.56 -11.23 15.37
N ILE A 814 -9.90 -10.56 14.27
CA ILE A 814 -10.88 -11.06 13.30
C ILE A 814 -10.28 -12.17 12.45
N ARG A 815 -9.04 -12.00 11.95
CA ARG A 815 -8.40 -12.97 11.06
C ARG A 815 -8.06 -14.29 11.76
N LEU A 816 -7.79 -14.26 13.07
CA LEU A 816 -7.45 -15.46 13.84
C LEU A 816 -8.62 -15.97 14.69
N LEU A 817 -9.82 -15.41 14.52
CA LEU A 817 -11.01 -15.77 15.31
C LEU A 817 -10.71 -15.77 16.82
N LEU A 818 -9.96 -14.76 17.29
CA LEU A 818 -9.53 -14.56 18.67
C LEU A 818 -8.61 -15.64 19.26
N ALA A 819 -8.07 -16.55 18.44
CA ALA A 819 -7.24 -17.68 18.89
C ALA A 819 -5.93 -17.29 19.62
N ARG A 820 -5.52 -16.01 19.55
CA ARG A 820 -4.31 -15.47 20.19
C ARG A 820 -4.58 -14.48 21.32
N GLU A 821 -5.84 -14.11 21.55
CA GLU A 821 -6.19 -13.05 22.51
C GLU A 821 -6.51 -13.60 23.90
N PHE A 822 -6.88 -14.89 23.98
CA PHE A 822 -7.30 -15.55 25.20
C PHE A 822 -6.55 -16.87 25.37
N ASP A 823 -6.53 -17.38 26.61
CA ASP A 823 -6.01 -18.71 26.90
C ASP A 823 -6.71 -19.77 26.06
N PHE A 824 -6.01 -20.85 25.72
CA PHE A 824 -6.48 -21.81 24.73
C PHE A 824 -7.84 -22.43 25.07
N LEU A 825 -8.10 -22.74 26.35
CA LEU A 825 -9.40 -23.28 26.79
C LEU A 825 -10.52 -22.24 26.72
N ASP A 826 -10.23 -21.00 27.07
CA ASP A 826 -11.16 -19.88 26.96
C ASP A 826 -11.51 -19.59 25.50
N CYS A 827 -10.53 -19.73 24.59
CA CYS A 827 -10.76 -19.68 23.16
C CYS A 827 -11.78 -20.74 22.70
N LEU A 828 -11.73 -21.98 23.24
CA LEU A 828 -12.72 -23.01 22.89
C LEU A 828 -14.13 -22.60 23.33
N ASN A 829 -14.28 -22.01 24.51
CA ASN A 829 -15.57 -21.52 25.01
C ASN A 829 -16.13 -20.35 24.16
N ILE A 830 -15.25 -19.45 23.71
CA ILE A 830 -15.61 -18.39 22.75
C ILE A 830 -16.09 -19.00 21.43
N TRP A 831 -15.39 -20.03 20.94
CA TRP A 831 -15.74 -20.72 19.70
C TRP A 831 -17.05 -21.49 19.80
N ASP A 832 -17.37 -22.08 20.96
CA ASP A 832 -18.68 -22.68 21.21
C ASP A 832 -19.81 -21.67 20.96
N THR A 833 -19.61 -20.40 21.34
CA THR A 833 -20.56 -19.31 21.09
C THR A 833 -20.56 -18.87 19.62
N ILE A 834 -19.39 -18.66 19.02
CA ILE A 834 -19.26 -18.25 17.61
C ILE A 834 -19.95 -19.26 16.67
N LEU A 835 -19.78 -20.55 16.90
CA LEU A 835 -20.33 -21.60 16.04
C LEU A 835 -21.82 -21.84 16.26
N SER A 836 -22.33 -21.58 17.46
CA SER A 836 -23.72 -21.88 17.84
C SER A 836 -24.69 -20.75 17.56
N ASP A 837 -24.22 -19.51 17.46
CA ASP A 837 -25.09 -18.34 17.29
C ASP A 837 -25.95 -18.43 16.01
N PRO A 838 -27.28 -18.19 16.10
CA PRO A 838 -28.17 -18.20 14.93
C PRO A 838 -27.98 -17.03 13.95
N GLU A 839 -27.38 -15.91 14.36
CA GLU A 839 -27.07 -14.78 13.46
C GLU A 839 -25.80 -15.02 12.63
N GLY A 840 -25.09 -16.12 12.89
CA GLY A 840 -23.93 -16.58 12.13
C GLY A 840 -22.58 -16.27 12.80
N PRO A 841 -21.51 -17.00 12.42
CA PRO A 841 -20.20 -16.89 13.05
C PRO A 841 -19.57 -15.50 12.95
N GLN A 842 -19.68 -14.85 11.77
CA GLN A 842 -19.03 -13.56 11.54
C GLN A 842 -19.65 -12.41 12.35
N GLU A 843 -20.97 -12.31 12.39
CA GLU A 843 -21.65 -11.26 13.18
C GLU A 843 -21.41 -11.46 14.68
N THR A 844 -21.33 -12.71 15.14
CA THR A 844 -21.01 -13.06 16.52
C THR A 844 -19.59 -12.66 16.90
N LEU A 845 -18.62 -12.96 16.04
CA LEU A 845 -17.22 -12.53 16.22
C LEU A 845 -17.11 -11.01 16.36
N LEU A 846 -17.80 -10.25 15.49
CA LEU A 846 -17.79 -8.78 15.56
C LEU A 846 -18.41 -8.24 16.85
N ARG A 847 -19.49 -8.87 17.34
CA ARG A 847 -20.08 -8.52 18.65
C ARG A 847 -19.12 -8.77 19.80
N ILE A 848 -18.39 -9.89 19.77
CA ILE A 848 -17.38 -10.20 20.80
C ILE A 848 -16.24 -9.18 20.75
N CYS A 849 -15.71 -8.87 19.57
CA CYS A 849 -14.70 -7.82 19.40
C CYS A 849 -15.19 -6.44 19.88
N CYS A 850 -16.47 -6.10 19.65
CA CYS A 850 -17.06 -4.85 20.12
C CYS A 850 -17.21 -4.85 21.65
N ALA A 851 -17.66 -5.97 22.23
CA ALA A 851 -17.74 -6.16 23.67
C ALA A 851 -16.37 -6.05 24.35
N MET A 852 -15.30 -6.55 23.72
CA MET A 852 -13.93 -6.36 24.20
C MET A 852 -13.60 -4.86 24.35
N LEU A 853 -13.87 -4.05 23.33
CA LEU A 853 -13.63 -2.60 23.39
C LEU A 853 -14.44 -1.92 24.48
N ILE A 854 -15.71 -2.31 24.63
CA ILE A 854 -16.62 -1.76 25.64
C ILE A 854 -16.16 -2.09 27.07
N LEU A 855 -15.65 -3.30 27.31
CA LEU A 855 -15.21 -3.72 28.64
C LEU A 855 -13.98 -2.93 29.14
N VAL A 856 -13.08 -2.55 28.24
CA VAL A 856 -11.91 -1.73 28.57
C VAL A 856 -12.14 -0.22 28.37
N ARG A 857 -13.38 0.20 28.11
CA ARG A 857 -13.76 1.60 27.81
C ARG A 857 -13.11 2.63 28.72
N GLN A 858 -13.17 2.42 30.04
CA GLN A 858 -12.66 3.41 31.00
C GLN A 858 -11.17 3.66 30.83
N HIS A 859 -10.40 2.62 30.52
CA HIS A 859 -8.97 2.72 30.24
C HIS A 859 -8.73 3.38 28.88
N LEU A 860 -9.53 3.03 27.87
CA LEU A 860 -9.41 3.61 26.52
C LEU A 860 -9.73 5.10 26.47
N LEU A 861 -10.74 5.57 27.23
CA LEU A 861 -11.08 6.99 27.30
C LEU A 861 -10.08 7.83 28.08
N ALA A 862 -9.31 7.21 28.98
CA ALA A 862 -8.31 7.87 29.80
C ALA A 862 -6.90 7.80 29.19
N GLY A 863 -6.64 6.83 28.32
CA GLY A 863 -5.33 6.59 27.71
C GLY A 863 -5.04 7.44 26.47
N ASP A 864 -3.77 7.59 26.16
CA ASP A 864 -3.29 8.20 24.92
C ASP A 864 -3.12 7.15 23.80
N PHE A 865 -2.67 7.57 22.61
CA PHE A 865 -2.48 6.67 21.47
C PHE A 865 -1.67 5.41 21.81
N THR A 866 -0.51 5.59 22.46
CA THR A 866 0.41 4.49 22.79
C THR A 866 -0.22 3.55 23.80
N SER A 867 -0.77 4.09 24.89
CA SER A 867 -1.38 3.29 25.96
C SER A 867 -2.57 2.48 25.44
N ASN A 868 -3.42 3.10 24.61
CA ASN A 868 -4.58 2.44 24.02
C ASN A 868 -4.17 1.36 23.03
N LEU A 869 -3.18 1.62 22.18
CA LEU A 869 -2.71 0.61 21.22
C LEU A 869 -2.08 -0.58 21.94
N THR A 870 -1.24 -0.35 22.95
CA THR A 870 -0.64 -1.42 23.75
C THR A 870 -1.70 -2.25 24.48
N LEU A 871 -2.70 -1.61 25.09
CA LEU A 871 -3.81 -2.29 25.75
C LEU A 871 -4.62 -3.17 24.80
N LEU A 872 -4.85 -2.71 23.57
CA LEU A 872 -5.61 -3.47 22.57
C LEU A 872 -4.76 -4.58 21.91
N GLN A 873 -3.44 -4.43 21.83
CA GLN A 873 -2.55 -5.48 21.35
C GLN A 873 -2.25 -6.56 22.41
N HIS A 874 -2.39 -6.22 23.70
CA HIS A 874 -2.20 -7.12 24.84
C HIS A 874 -3.43 -7.02 25.74
N TYR A 875 -4.53 -7.60 25.27
CA TYR A 875 -5.83 -7.48 25.92
C TYR A 875 -5.78 -8.07 27.34
N PRO A 876 -6.35 -7.39 28.36
CA PRO A 876 -6.25 -7.83 29.74
C PRO A 876 -7.08 -9.10 30.00
N VAL A 877 -6.62 -9.91 30.96
CA VAL A 877 -7.35 -11.11 31.42
C VAL A 877 -8.76 -10.71 31.84
N THR A 878 -9.75 -11.36 31.23
CA THR A 878 -11.16 -10.99 31.33
C THR A 878 -12.00 -12.23 31.60
N ASN A 879 -13.06 -12.08 32.39
CA ASN A 879 -14.04 -13.16 32.59
C ASN A 879 -14.82 -13.41 31.29
N ILE A 880 -14.61 -14.57 30.66
CA ILE A 880 -15.23 -14.93 29.38
C ILE A 880 -16.75 -14.97 29.45
N GLY A 881 -17.32 -15.50 30.54
CA GLY A 881 -18.78 -15.52 30.73
C GLY A 881 -19.38 -14.11 30.72
N HIS A 882 -18.72 -13.14 31.36
CA HIS A 882 -19.12 -11.74 31.31
C HIS A 882 -18.95 -11.13 29.91
N LEU A 883 -17.83 -11.39 29.23
CA LEU A 883 -17.58 -10.94 27.85
C LEU A 883 -18.67 -11.43 26.89
N LEU A 884 -19.00 -12.72 26.94
CA LEU A 884 -20.03 -13.32 26.10
C LEU A 884 -21.42 -12.79 26.45
N HIS A 885 -21.71 -12.54 27.73
CA HIS A 885 -22.94 -11.87 28.15
C HIS A 885 -23.06 -10.47 27.55
N VAL A 886 -22.01 -9.64 27.64
CA VAL A 886 -21.99 -8.30 27.04
C VAL A 886 -22.14 -8.38 25.52
N ALA A 887 -21.43 -9.28 24.85
CA ALA A 887 -21.56 -9.50 23.41
C ALA A 887 -23.00 -9.89 23.01
N ASN A 888 -23.67 -10.73 23.82
CA ASN A 888 -25.06 -11.11 23.60
C ASN A 888 -26.04 -9.94 23.79
N MET A 889 -25.75 -9.01 24.70
CA MET A 889 -26.54 -7.78 24.87
C MET A 889 -26.45 -6.82 23.68
N LEU A 890 -25.46 -6.98 22.80
CA LEU A 890 -25.33 -6.24 21.55
C LEU A 890 -26.19 -6.81 20.40
N ARG A 891 -26.95 -7.90 20.63
CA ARG A 891 -27.90 -8.44 19.65
C ARG A 891 -29.07 -7.49 19.40
N GLY A 892 -29.65 -7.57 18.19
CA GLY A 892 -30.99 -7.03 17.95
C GLY A 892 -31.09 -5.53 17.69
N THR A 893 -30.10 -4.91 17.04
CA THR A 893 -30.34 -3.67 16.29
C THR A 893 -29.52 -3.68 15.00
N LEU A 894 -30.00 -4.35 13.96
CA LEU A 894 -29.61 -4.11 12.57
C LEU A 894 -30.93 -3.97 11.79
N LEU A 895 -31.45 -2.75 11.77
CA LEU A 895 -32.43 -2.26 10.79
C LEU A 895 -31.74 -1.14 10.02
#